data_AF-A0AAN9E473-F1
#
_entry.id   AF-A0AAN9E473-F1
#
_cell.length_a   1.000
_cell.length_b   1.000
_cell.length_c   1.000
_cell.angle_alpha   90.00
_cell.angle_beta   90.00
_cell.angle_gamma   90.00
#
_symmetry.space_group_name_H-M   'P 1'
#
loop_
_entity.id
_entity.type
_entity.pdbx_description
1 polymer ?
#
loop_
_entity_poly.entity_id
_entity_poly.type
_entity_poly.pdbx_seq_one_letter_code
_entity_poly.pdbx_strand_id
1 'polypeptide(L)'
;MYDRNSPARCFTVATPPASWKSRPSPLSEKKRSPASASVKNNNKDDLFHIIHKVPAGDSPYVKAKQVQLVDKDPSRAIAMFWAAINAGDRVESALKDMALVMKQLNRSDEAIEAIKSFRHLCPSESQDSLDNILVELYKRSGRVDEEIAMLHHKLRRIEDGETFVGTTKQARSQGRKILVTAEQEISRILGNLAWAYLQKGDYKTAEEHYRKALSFEVDRNKQCNLAICLMHMNRITEAKFLLQAVSTATKNRKMDDSFVRSFERASQMLIEMDSSPLVNPVRSMPQCSPQSQPVDMEVSRARRRLYESPDPARKDQKAVPYTKSKRNSWGFNNGYQRETWGDVHSDPRPSFWSPHNVLPSPNNGRWRASELDGAKEYSLPIDTDQNLHQGSQTSLSVSAVHSSSGNEKLSENLISLSGNTELLEKKSWADLVEEEENDENASSNIIFQHPWPHSQTECLTKNLGQKDRNSSVDERGYVKDFSRLNTGPCHKQRKNKRSRKKKNERKIMEGALLTASNLNRSFIRPSSLTLPRTRTPKATTFFFVPSSLSTTTTSINPIIRSEMKSYRLSQLTQPEVQSLKTRPRIDFSSIFTLVNPIVDDVNKRGDAAVKEYTSKFDKVELDKIVDVVSDLPDPVLDPAIKEAFDVAYSNIYAFHAAQKSPEKSVENMKGVQCKRVARSINSVGLYVPGGTAVLPSTALMLAVPAQIAGCKTVVLATPPSQDGTTCKEVLYCAKKAGVTHILKAGGAQAISAMAWGTETCPKVEKIFGPGNQYVTAAKMILQNSEAMVSIDMPAGPSEVLVIADKHAIPSHVAADLLSQAEHGPDSQVVLVIAGDGVNLNAIEEELKKQCDSLPRGEFASKALSHSFIVYARDMLEAITFSNLYAPEHLIINVKDAEKWESFIENAGSVFLGPWTPESVGDYASGTNHVLPTYGYARMYGGVSLDSFLKYITVQSLTEEGLRKLGPYVATMAEVEGLEAHKRAVTLRLKDIEARQVSR
;
A
#
# COMPACT_ATOMS: atom_id res chain seq x y z
N MET A 1 -17.28 -59.12 -23.22
CA MET A 1 -18.72 -58.82 -23.03
C MET A 1 -18.87 -57.31 -22.89
N TYR A 2 -19.07 -56.56 -23.97
CA TYR A 2 -19.11 -56.97 -25.38
C TYR A 2 -17.99 -56.24 -26.17
N ASP A 3 -17.19 -56.86 -27.05
CA ASP A 3 -17.49 -57.78 -28.18
C ASP A 3 -18.19 -57.03 -29.34
N ARG A 4 -17.92 -57.19 -30.65
CA ARG A 4 -17.08 -58.13 -31.46
C ARG A 4 -17.10 -57.71 -32.97
N ASN A 5 -16.34 -58.23 -33.95
CA ASN A 5 -15.07 -59.01 -33.99
C ASN A 5 -14.48 -59.11 -35.43
N SER A 6 -13.14 -59.27 -35.54
CA SER A 6 -12.39 -60.27 -36.36
C SER A 6 -12.63 -60.45 -37.89
N PRO A 7 -11.82 -61.27 -38.61
CA PRO A 7 -10.58 -62.00 -38.27
C PRO A 7 -9.34 -61.33 -38.91
N ALA A 8 -8.22 -61.91 -39.39
CA ALA A 8 -7.56 -63.24 -39.50
C ALA A 8 -6.05 -62.97 -39.77
N ARG A 9 -5.01 -63.76 -39.44
CA ARG A 9 -4.71 -64.94 -38.57
C ARG A 9 -3.28 -64.64 -37.98
N CYS A 10 -2.24 -65.46 -37.71
CA CYS A 10 -1.86 -66.88 -37.82
C CYS A 10 -0.90 -67.28 -36.66
N PHE A 11 -1.14 -68.44 -36.05
CA PHE A 11 -0.19 -69.46 -35.53
C PHE A 11 1.11 -69.13 -34.72
N THR A 12 1.08 -69.59 -33.45
CA THR A 12 2.11 -70.39 -32.70
C THR A 12 3.50 -69.86 -32.31
N VAL A 13 3.59 -69.27 -31.10
CA VAL A 13 4.32 -69.75 -29.88
C VAL A 13 5.55 -70.68 -30.01
N ALA A 14 6.71 -70.29 -29.45
CA ALA A 14 7.60 -71.09 -28.56
C ALA A 14 8.81 -70.30 -27.97
N THR A 15 9.40 -70.79 -26.87
CA THR A 15 10.60 -70.29 -26.13
C THR A 15 11.36 -71.48 -25.47
N PRO A 16 12.56 -71.36 -24.86
CA PRO A 16 13.79 -70.56 -25.07
C PRO A 16 15.01 -71.50 -25.40
N PRO A 17 16.31 -71.10 -25.30
CA PRO A 17 17.16 -71.52 -24.14
C PRO A 17 18.39 -70.57 -23.85
N ALA A 18 19.48 -71.06 -23.20
CA ALA A 18 20.62 -70.22 -22.73
C ALA A 18 22.02 -70.93 -22.61
N SER A 19 23.08 -70.13 -22.38
CA SER A 19 24.34 -70.39 -21.62
C SER A 19 25.73 -70.68 -22.28
N TRP A 20 26.77 -69.96 -21.78
CA TRP A 20 28.23 -70.29 -21.64
C TRP A 20 29.13 -70.42 -22.92
N LYS A 21 30.48 -70.26 -22.94
CA LYS A 21 31.58 -69.68 -22.09
C LYS A 21 32.94 -69.70 -22.86
N SER A 22 33.93 -68.81 -22.58
CA SER A 22 35.41 -69.06 -22.63
C SER A 22 36.31 -67.84 -22.27
N ARG A 23 37.57 -68.06 -21.80
CA ARG A 23 38.63 -67.04 -21.46
C ARG A 23 40.00 -67.70 -21.14
N PRO A 24 41.18 -67.10 -21.50
CA PRO A 24 42.24 -66.67 -20.53
C PRO A 24 42.96 -65.34 -20.96
N SER A 25 43.57 -64.45 -20.15
CA SER A 25 44.55 -64.49 -19.00
C SER A 25 46.03 -64.67 -19.43
N PRO A 26 47.04 -63.91 -18.92
CA PRO A 26 47.42 -63.83 -17.49
C PRO A 26 47.89 -62.43 -16.91
N LEU A 27 48.72 -62.44 -15.84
CA LEU A 27 49.04 -61.42 -14.79
C LEU A 27 50.13 -60.36 -15.16
N SER A 28 50.54 -59.31 -14.38
CA SER A 28 50.88 -59.27 -12.92
C SER A 28 51.15 -57.89 -12.24
N GLU A 29 51.02 -57.86 -10.89
CA GLU A 29 51.68 -57.04 -9.79
C GLU A 29 51.63 -55.47 -9.82
N LYS A 30 51.12 -54.73 -8.79
CA LYS A 30 51.57 -54.42 -7.38
C LYS A 30 52.80 -53.47 -7.31
N LYS A 31 52.95 -52.42 -6.47
CA LYS A 31 52.54 -51.94 -5.10
C LYS A 31 52.58 -50.37 -5.10
N ARG A 32 52.23 -49.52 -4.12
CA ARG A 32 51.43 -49.41 -2.86
C ARG A 32 51.82 -48.05 -2.19
N SER A 33 50.94 -47.43 -1.40
CA SER A 33 51.13 -46.08 -0.76
C SER A 33 51.94 -46.07 0.56
N PRO A 34 52.18 -44.89 1.18
CA PRO A 34 51.38 -44.47 2.36
C PRO A 34 50.95 -42.96 2.31
N ALA A 35 49.72 -42.61 2.70
CA ALA A 35 49.27 -42.10 4.03
C ALA A 35 49.74 -40.67 4.37
N SER A 36 48.94 -39.75 4.93
CA SER A 36 47.59 -39.80 5.55
C SER A 36 46.83 -38.47 5.25
N ALA A 37 45.65 -38.10 5.76
CA ALA A 37 44.75 -38.66 6.79
C ALA A 37 43.25 -38.49 6.40
N SER A 38 42.39 -37.91 7.26
CA SER A 38 40.93 -37.82 7.07
C SER A 38 40.26 -36.78 8.00
N VAL A 39 39.14 -36.17 7.57
CA VAL A 39 37.91 -35.90 8.39
C VAL A 39 36.75 -35.50 7.44
N LYS A 40 35.50 -35.48 7.95
CA LYS A 40 34.22 -35.42 7.21
C LYS A 40 33.64 -34.00 7.11
N ASN A 41 32.88 -33.68 6.06
CA ASN A 41 31.42 -33.54 6.14
C ASN A 41 30.71 -33.21 4.80
N ASN A 42 29.40 -33.46 4.78
CA ASN A 42 28.27 -32.78 4.10
C ASN A 42 28.61 -31.58 3.17
N ASN A 43 28.00 -31.39 2.00
CA ASN A 43 26.58 -31.58 1.64
C ASN A 43 26.37 -31.82 0.12
N LYS A 44 25.13 -32.10 -0.31
CA LYS A 44 24.70 -31.99 -1.73
C LYS A 44 23.25 -31.49 -1.82
N ASP A 45 23.08 -30.18 -1.98
CA ASP A 45 21.82 -29.53 -2.36
C ASP A 45 22.00 -28.87 -3.72
N ASP A 46 21.18 -29.28 -4.69
CA ASP A 46 21.18 -28.93 -6.13
C ASP A 46 19.99 -29.70 -6.75
N LEU A 47 19.06 -29.18 -7.55
CA LEU A 47 18.82 -27.85 -8.14
C LEU A 47 17.29 -27.60 -8.23
N PHE A 48 16.81 -26.40 -7.90
CA PHE A 48 15.54 -25.85 -8.45
C PHE A 48 15.70 -24.37 -8.78
N HIS A 49 16.36 -24.09 -9.90
CA HIS A 49 16.77 -22.73 -10.25
C HIS A 49 15.78 -22.09 -11.21
N ILE A 50 15.29 -20.91 -10.83
CA ILE A 50 15.05 -19.86 -11.81
C ILE A 50 16.37 -19.67 -12.56
N ILE A 51 16.42 -19.96 -13.86
CA ILE A 51 17.66 -19.84 -14.65
C ILE A 51 17.92 -18.35 -14.93
N HIS A 52 18.43 -17.67 -13.91
CA HIS A 52 19.12 -16.40 -14.06
C HIS A 52 20.25 -16.60 -15.08
N LYS A 53 20.26 -15.78 -16.14
CA LYS A 53 21.31 -15.85 -17.19
C LYS A 53 22.61 -15.21 -16.70
N VAL A 54 23.20 -15.81 -15.68
CA VAL A 54 24.59 -15.58 -15.26
C VAL A 54 25.52 -16.09 -16.38
N PRO A 55 26.58 -15.38 -16.76
CA PRO A 55 27.54 -15.88 -17.75
C PRO A 55 28.27 -17.12 -17.21
N ALA A 56 28.65 -18.07 -18.07
CA ALA A 56 29.41 -19.24 -17.63
C ALA A 56 30.87 -18.87 -17.28
N GLY A 57 31.37 -19.38 -16.15
CA GLY A 57 32.76 -19.21 -15.68
C GLY A 57 32.86 -18.92 -14.18
N ASP A 58 34.08 -18.79 -13.67
CA ASP A 58 34.40 -18.53 -12.25
C ASP A 58 35.09 -17.18 -12.00
N SER A 59 35.05 -16.28 -12.99
CA SER A 59 35.74 -14.99 -12.91
C SER A 59 35.09 -14.04 -11.88
N PRO A 60 35.84 -13.07 -11.31
CA PRO A 60 35.31 -12.13 -10.32
C PRO A 60 33.96 -11.47 -10.70
N TYR A 61 33.81 -11.00 -11.94
CA TYR A 61 32.57 -10.43 -12.46
C TYR A 61 31.43 -11.47 -12.55
N VAL A 62 31.74 -12.72 -12.89
CA VAL A 62 30.72 -13.79 -12.93
C VAL A 62 30.24 -14.14 -11.53
N LYS A 63 31.15 -14.16 -10.53
CA LYS A 63 30.80 -14.31 -9.11
C LYS A 63 29.95 -13.13 -8.62
N ALA A 64 30.31 -11.90 -8.96
CA ALA A 64 29.47 -10.73 -8.69
C ALA A 64 28.07 -10.84 -9.33
N LYS A 65 27.97 -11.37 -10.56
CA LYS A 65 26.69 -11.65 -11.24
C LYS A 65 25.87 -12.76 -10.61
N GLN A 66 26.52 -13.81 -10.09
CA GLN A 66 25.87 -14.87 -9.33
C GLN A 66 25.24 -14.29 -8.05
N VAL A 67 26.02 -13.53 -7.27
CA VAL A 67 25.55 -12.88 -6.04
C VAL A 67 24.43 -11.87 -6.32
N GLN A 68 24.54 -11.07 -7.39
CA GLN A 68 23.50 -10.11 -7.80
C GLN A 68 22.17 -10.79 -8.16
N LEU A 69 22.22 -11.88 -8.93
CA LEU A 69 21.02 -12.42 -9.60
C LEU A 69 20.42 -13.64 -8.88
N VAL A 70 21.24 -14.54 -8.36
CA VAL A 70 20.81 -15.80 -7.73
C VAL A 70 20.69 -15.63 -6.22
N ASP A 71 21.76 -15.17 -5.57
CA ASP A 71 21.82 -15.03 -4.10
C ASP A 71 21.05 -13.78 -3.63
N LYS A 72 20.92 -12.78 -4.52
CA LYS A 72 20.16 -11.53 -4.36
C LYS A 72 20.65 -10.65 -3.20
N ASP A 73 21.95 -10.69 -2.91
CA ASP A 73 22.60 -9.77 -1.98
C ASP A 73 23.23 -8.59 -2.76
N PRO A 74 22.55 -7.43 -2.85
CA PRO A 74 23.05 -6.30 -3.64
C PRO A 74 24.29 -5.64 -3.01
N SER A 75 24.45 -5.71 -1.70
CA SER A 75 25.59 -5.12 -0.98
C SER A 75 26.87 -5.92 -1.23
N ARG A 76 26.79 -7.25 -1.14
CA ARG A 76 27.89 -8.18 -1.46
C ARG A 76 28.17 -8.20 -2.97
N ALA A 77 27.15 -8.07 -3.81
CA ALA A 77 27.33 -7.90 -5.25
C ALA A 77 28.13 -6.64 -5.59
N ILE A 78 27.85 -5.49 -4.94
CA ILE A 78 28.65 -4.26 -5.10
C ILE A 78 30.12 -4.51 -4.74
N ALA A 79 30.40 -5.13 -3.58
CA ALA A 79 31.77 -5.44 -3.17
C ALA A 79 32.49 -6.36 -4.18
N MET A 80 31.80 -7.38 -4.70
CA MET A 80 32.38 -8.26 -5.73
C MET A 80 32.55 -7.59 -7.10
N PHE A 81 31.67 -6.67 -7.51
CA PHE A 81 31.91 -5.87 -8.71
C PHE A 81 33.10 -4.93 -8.54
N TRP A 82 33.30 -4.37 -7.33
CA TRP A 82 34.48 -3.56 -7.02
C TRP A 82 35.77 -4.41 -7.11
N ALA A 83 35.77 -5.61 -6.54
CA ALA A 83 36.87 -6.57 -6.70
C ALA A 83 37.14 -6.93 -8.17
N ALA A 84 36.10 -7.11 -8.98
CA ALA A 84 36.23 -7.39 -10.42
C ALA A 84 36.86 -6.22 -11.21
N ILE A 85 36.53 -4.97 -10.85
CA ILE A 85 37.11 -3.76 -11.44
C ILE A 85 38.64 -3.73 -11.23
N ASN A 86 39.11 -3.96 -10.00
CA ASN A 86 40.56 -3.98 -9.71
C ASN A 86 41.28 -5.17 -10.34
N ALA A 87 40.62 -6.32 -10.45
CA ALA A 87 41.15 -7.49 -11.12
C ALA A 87 41.19 -7.36 -12.67
N GLY A 88 40.70 -6.25 -13.23
CA GLY A 88 40.59 -6.04 -14.67
C GLY A 88 39.51 -6.90 -15.36
N ASP A 89 38.72 -7.67 -14.60
CA ASP A 89 37.76 -8.61 -15.16
C ASP A 89 36.49 -7.89 -15.62
N ARG A 90 36.44 -7.63 -16.93
CA ARG A 90 35.28 -7.02 -17.63
C ARG A 90 34.88 -5.68 -16.98
N VAL A 91 35.87 -4.85 -16.64
CA VAL A 91 35.73 -3.57 -15.91
C VAL A 91 34.50 -2.76 -16.34
N GLU A 92 34.28 -2.60 -17.65
CA GLU A 92 33.11 -1.91 -18.19
C GLU A 92 31.76 -2.51 -17.75
N SER A 93 31.63 -3.84 -17.82
CA SER A 93 30.40 -4.54 -17.41
C SER A 93 30.24 -4.48 -15.89
N ALA A 94 31.32 -4.72 -15.13
CA ALA A 94 31.33 -4.62 -13.68
C ALA A 94 30.91 -3.22 -13.21
N LEU A 95 31.46 -2.16 -13.80
CA LEU A 95 31.16 -0.77 -13.47
C LEU A 95 29.70 -0.39 -13.80
N LYS A 96 29.18 -0.83 -14.96
CA LYS A 96 27.79 -0.61 -15.36
C LYS A 96 26.80 -1.31 -14.44
N ASP A 97 27.07 -2.56 -14.09
CA ASP A 97 26.19 -3.35 -13.23
C ASP A 97 26.27 -2.91 -11.77
N MET A 98 27.46 -2.57 -11.27
CA MET A 98 27.62 -1.96 -9.94
C MET A 98 26.82 -0.65 -9.83
N ALA A 99 26.94 0.23 -10.82
CA ALA A 99 26.16 1.47 -10.87
C ALA A 99 24.65 1.23 -10.95
N LEU A 100 24.20 0.15 -11.63
CA LEU A 100 22.79 -0.24 -11.68
C LEU A 100 22.29 -0.77 -10.32
N VAL A 101 23.09 -1.56 -9.59
CA VAL A 101 22.75 -2.04 -8.24
C VAL A 101 22.76 -0.89 -7.22
N MET A 102 23.77 -0.02 -7.27
CA MET A 102 23.82 1.20 -6.46
C MET A 102 22.59 2.09 -6.73
N LYS A 103 22.19 2.27 -8.01
CA LYS A 103 20.94 2.96 -8.38
C LYS A 103 19.70 2.27 -7.80
N GLN A 104 19.65 0.94 -7.73
CA GLN A 104 18.55 0.22 -7.08
C GLN A 104 18.51 0.51 -5.57
N LEU A 105 19.66 0.48 -4.90
CA LEU A 105 19.84 0.84 -3.48
C LEU A 105 19.75 2.35 -3.18
N ASN A 106 19.35 3.19 -4.14
CA ASN A 106 19.32 4.65 -4.05
C ASN A 106 20.69 5.35 -3.82
N ARG A 107 21.80 4.61 -3.81
CA ARG A 107 23.20 5.07 -3.67
C ARG A 107 23.72 5.74 -4.96
N SER A 108 22.98 6.72 -5.45
CA SER A 108 23.16 7.28 -6.80
C SER A 108 24.45 8.12 -6.94
N ASP A 109 24.82 8.87 -5.90
CA ASP A 109 26.07 9.65 -5.88
C ASP A 109 27.33 8.78 -5.83
N GLU A 110 27.31 7.69 -5.06
CA GLU A 110 28.39 6.71 -5.05
C GLU A 110 28.58 6.07 -6.44
N ALA A 111 27.47 5.80 -7.15
CA ALA A 111 27.52 5.33 -8.54
C ALA A 111 28.12 6.37 -9.51
N ILE A 112 27.81 7.67 -9.31
CA ILE A 112 28.39 8.77 -10.09
C ILE A 112 29.89 8.85 -9.88
N GLU A 113 30.35 8.91 -8.62
CA GLU A 113 31.77 9.09 -8.33
C GLU A 113 32.58 7.81 -8.63
N ALA A 114 31.98 6.62 -8.53
CA ALA A 114 32.57 5.37 -9.03
C ALA A 114 32.73 5.39 -10.57
N ILE A 115 31.71 5.79 -11.32
CA ILE A 115 31.84 5.91 -12.79
C ILE A 115 32.88 6.97 -13.16
N LYS A 116 32.89 8.14 -12.52
CA LYS A 116 33.93 9.17 -12.75
C LYS A 116 35.33 8.63 -12.48
N SER A 117 35.52 7.93 -11.37
CA SER A 117 36.82 7.35 -10.98
C SER A 117 37.30 6.30 -11.97
N PHE A 118 36.44 5.36 -12.38
CA PHE A 118 36.87 4.17 -13.13
C PHE A 118 36.56 4.18 -14.64
N ARG A 119 35.82 5.17 -15.17
CA ARG A 119 35.51 5.23 -16.62
C ARG A 119 36.73 5.29 -17.52
N HIS A 120 37.87 5.77 -17.03
CA HIS A 120 39.12 5.84 -17.79
C HIS A 120 39.73 4.45 -18.08
N LEU A 121 39.33 3.42 -17.33
CA LEU A 121 39.70 2.01 -17.55
C LEU A 121 38.80 1.32 -18.59
N CYS A 122 37.76 1.99 -19.08
CA CYS A 122 36.80 1.44 -20.05
C CYS A 122 37.15 1.89 -21.48
N PRO A 123 36.92 1.04 -22.52
CA PRO A 123 37.17 1.41 -23.91
C PRO A 123 36.47 2.70 -24.36
N SER A 124 37.00 3.34 -25.39
CA SER A 124 36.45 4.57 -26.00
C SER A 124 35.01 4.37 -26.51
N GLU A 125 34.73 3.23 -27.14
CA GLU A 125 33.40 2.82 -27.61
C GLU A 125 32.36 2.80 -26.48
N SER A 126 32.80 2.46 -25.27
CA SER A 126 31.96 2.26 -24.10
C SER A 126 31.57 3.56 -23.41
N GLN A 127 32.31 4.66 -23.63
CA GLN A 127 32.14 5.94 -22.95
C GLN A 127 30.72 6.52 -23.15
N ASP A 128 30.18 6.50 -24.37
CA ASP A 128 28.82 6.98 -24.67
C ASP A 128 27.74 6.30 -23.81
N SER A 129 27.92 5.00 -23.56
CA SER A 129 27.00 4.23 -22.73
C SER A 129 27.17 4.49 -21.22
N LEU A 130 28.36 4.88 -20.77
CA LEU A 130 28.59 5.38 -19.41
C LEU A 130 28.02 6.79 -19.24
N ASP A 131 28.15 7.67 -20.24
CA ASP A 131 27.55 9.01 -20.25
C ASP A 131 26.01 8.94 -20.17
N ASN A 132 25.40 7.97 -20.86
CA ASN A 132 23.95 7.74 -20.78
C ASN A 132 23.50 7.24 -19.39
N ILE A 133 24.35 6.52 -18.66
CA ILE A 133 24.10 6.14 -17.25
C ILE A 133 24.32 7.35 -16.33
N LEU A 134 25.37 8.15 -16.55
CA LEU A 134 25.64 9.36 -15.77
C LEU A 134 24.52 10.38 -15.87
N VAL A 135 23.98 10.68 -17.06
CA VAL A 135 22.82 11.57 -17.24
C VAL A 135 21.63 11.12 -16.39
N GLU A 136 21.33 9.82 -16.41
CA GLU A 136 20.24 9.22 -15.65
C GLU A 136 20.49 9.18 -14.13
N LEU A 137 21.77 9.11 -13.69
CA LEU A 137 22.15 9.21 -12.28
C LEU A 137 22.14 10.67 -11.78
N TYR A 138 22.68 11.63 -12.54
CA TYR A 138 22.64 13.05 -12.20
C TYR A 138 21.18 13.52 -12.03
N LYS A 139 20.32 13.12 -12.96
CA LYS A 139 18.87 13.35 -12.93
C LYS A 139 18.19 12.80 -11.68
N ARG A 140 18.58 11.61 -11.20
CA ARG A 140 18.06 11.03 -9.96
C ARG A 140 18.64 11.68 -8.69
N SER A 141 19.87 12.17 -8.75
CA SER A 141 20.60 12.77 -7.62
C SER A 141 20.41 14.28 -7.50
N GLY A 142 19.59 14.90 -8.37
CA GLY A 142 19.36 16.35 -8.39
C GLY A 142 20.55 17.19 -8.89
N ARG A 143 21.55 16.56 -9.52
CA ARG A 143 22.82 17.20 -9.94
C ARG A 143 22.68 17.83 -11.33
N VAL A 144 21.72 18.76 -11.44
CA VAL A 144 21.21 19.29 -12.73
C VAL A 144 22.29 19.99 -13.56
N ASP A 145 23.25 20.68 -12.93
CA ASP A 145 24.35 21.33 -13.67
C ASP A 145 25.31 20.32 -14.33
N GLU A 146 25.55 19.17 -13.71
CA GLU A 146 26.33 18.08 -14.32
C GLU A 146 25.52 17.33 -15.39
N GLU A 147 24.19 17.21 -15.22
CA GLU A 147 23.28 16.74 -16.29
C GLU A 147 23.36 17.65 -17.53
N ILE A 148 23.24 18.98 -17.33
CA ILE A 148 23.33 19.99 -18.41
C ILE A 148 24.70 19.96 -19.09
N ALA A 149 25.80 19.95 -18.32
CA ALA A 149 27.16 19.88 -18.86
C ALA A 149 27.40 18.61 -19.69
N MET A 150 26.93 17.45 -19.20
CA MET A 150 27.03 16.17 -19.89
C MET A 150 26.19 16.14 -21.18
N LEU A 151 24.96 16.66 -21.15
CA LEU A 151 24.10 16.72 -22.33
C LEU A 151 24.65 17.67 -23.40
N HIS A 152 25.19 18.84 -23.04
CA HIS A 152 25.88 19.72 -23.98
C HIS A 152 27.14 19.10 -24.58
N HIS A 153 27.90 18.32 -23.80
CA HIS A 153 29.03 17.54 -24.32
C HIS A 153 28.57 16.48 -25.33
N LYS A 154 27.51 15.72 -25.02
CA LYS A 154 26.92 14.74 -25.97
C LYS A 154 26.39 15.40 -27.24
N LEU A 155 25.78 16.59 -27.14
CA LEU A 155 25.27 17.33 -28.31
C LEU A 155 26.41 17.75 -29.24
N ARG A 156 27.48 18.35 -28.70
CA ARG A 156 28.67 18.73 -29.49
C ARG A 156 29.25 17.52 -30.22
N ARG A 157 29.44 16.38 -29.53
CA ARG A 157 29.95 15.14 -30.16
C ARG A 157 29.05 14.51 -31.24
N ILE A 158 27.84 15.03 -31.47
CA ILE A 158 27.00 14.71 -32.63
C ILE A 158 27.15 15.78 -33.72
N GLU A 159 27.16 17.07 -33.34
CA GLU A 159 27.40 18.21 -34.25
C GLU A 159 28.82 18.15 -34.86
N ASP A 160 29.82 17.64 -34.13
CA ASP A 160 31.21 17.37 -34.54
C ASP A 160 31.38 16.03 -35.31
N GLY A 161 30.31 15.23 -35.45
CA GLY A 161 30.30 13.98 -36.23
C GLY A 161 30.91 12.74 -35.57
N GLU A 162 31.54 12.84 -34.39
CA GLU A 162 32.28 11.74 -33.75
C GLU A 162 31.45 10.47 -33.45
N THR A 163 30.13 10.61 -33.28
CA THR A 163 29.27 9.58 -32.65
C THR A 163 28.42 8.76 -33.63
N PHE A 164 28.44 9.10 -34.92
CA PHE A 164 27.60 8.51 -35.96
C PHE A 164 28.43 8.14 -37.21
N VAL A 165 28.79 6.87 -37.35
CA VAL A 165 29.43 6.33 -38.56
C VAL A 165 28.35 6.09 -39.64
N GLY A 166 27.88 7.18 -40.25
CA GLY A 166 26.75 7.20 -41.18
C GLY A 166 25.49 7.84 -40.59
N THR A 167 24.33 7.63 -41.20
CA THR A 167 23.08 8.35 -40.84
C THR A 167 22.30 7.76 -39.66
N THR A 168 22.63 6.55 -39.20
CA THR A 168 21.91 5.87 -38.11
C THR A 168 22.83 5.07 -37.19
N LYS A 169 22.38 4.85 -35.95
CA LYS A 169 23.05 4.07 -34.90
C LYS A 169 22.10 2.99 -34.35
N GLN A 170 22.61 1.80 -34.01
CA GLN A 170 21.80 0.78 -33.33
C GLN A 170 21.64 1.12 -31.84
N ALA A 171 20.41 1.31 -31.40
CA ALA A 171 20.03 1.36 -29.98
C ALA A 171 19.17 0.15 -29.60
N ARG A 172 18.84 0.01 -28.31
CA ARG A 172 17.86 -0.97 -27.83
C ARG A 172 16.73 -0.28 -27.08
N SER A 173 15.49 -0.64 -27.40
CA SER A 173 14.29 -0.23 -26.67
C SER A 173 13.39 -1.44 -26.45
N GLN A 174 12.90 -1.63 -25.21
CA GLN A 174 12.11 -2.80 -24.79
C GLN A 174 12.68 -4.15 -25.28
N GLY A 175 14.01 -4.31 -25.19
CA GLY A 175 14.74 -5.51 -25.62
C GLY A 175 14.92 -5.67 -27.14
N ARG A 176 14.21 -4.88 -27.97
CA ARG A 176 14.34 -4.89 -29.44
C ARG A 176 15.49 -3.98 -29.87
N LYS A 177 16.24 -4.38 -30.90
CA LYS A 177 17.16 -3.49 -31.61
C LYS A 177 16.33 -2.51 -32.45
N ILE A 178 16.67 -1.23 -32.39
CA ILE A 178 16.11 -0.16 -33.22
C ILE A 178 17.25 0.63 -33.86
N LEU A 179 17.00 1.22 -35.04
CA LEU A 179 17.89 2.21 -35.65
C LEU A 179 17.38 3.59 -35.27
N VAL A 180 18.29 4.46 -34.81
CA VAL A 180 18.03 5.84 -34.41
C VAL A 180 18.83 6.76 -35.32
N THR A 181 18.21 7.80 -35.89
CA THR A 181 18.90 8.81 -36.70
C THR A 181 19.65 9.81 -35.83
N ALA A 182 20.62 10.53 -36.40
CA ALA A 182 21.27 11.65 -35.70
C ALA A 182 20.24 12.71 -35.26
N GLU A 183 19.24 13.02 -36.08
CA GLU A 183 18.17 14.00 -35.79
C GLU A 183 17.28 13.56 -34.60
N GLN A 184 16.96 12.27 -34.49
CA GLN A 184 16.22 11.72 -33.36
C GLN A 184 17.03 11.80 -32.06
N GLU A 185 18.32 11.50 -32.10
CA GLU A 185 19.21 11.61 -30.95
C GLU A 185 19.42 13.07 -30.52
N ILE A 186 19.53 14.01 -31.48
CA ILE A 186 19.53 15.45 -31.24
C ILE A 186 18.22 15.91 -30.59
N SER A 187 17.06 15.49 -31.11
CA SER A 187 15.76 15.82 -30.49
C SER A 187 15.63 15.27 -29.07
N ARG A 188 16.15 14.06 -28.81
CA ARG A 188 16.20 13.45 -27.48
C ARG A 188 17.08 14.25 -26.50
N ILE A 189 18.29 14.61 -26.92
CA ILE A 189 19.23 15.36 -26.08
C ILE A 189 18.72 16.78 -25.82
N LEU A 190 18.17 17.47 -26.82
CA LEU A 190 17.54 18.79 -26.65
C LEU A 190 16.30 18.73 -25.76
N GLY A 191 15.48 17.67 -25.85
CA GLY A 191 14.34 17.45 -24.96
C GLY A 191 14.76 17.22 -23.49
N ASN A 192 15.89 16.55 -23.27
CA ASN A 192 16.47 16.39 -21.93
C ASN A 192 17.10 17.70 -21.41
N LEU A 193 17.84 18.44 -22.24
CA LEU A 193 18.37 19.77 -21.88
C LEU A 193 17.24 20.70 -21.46
N ALA A 194 16.19 20.79 -22.26
CA ALA A 194 15.02 21.60 -21.96
C ALA A 194 14.36 21.22 -20.62
N TRP A 195 14.27 19.92 -20.33
CA TRP A 195 13.73 19.43 -19.06
C TRP A 195 14.62 19.80 -17.85
N ALA A 196 15.95 19.77 -18.02
CA ALA A 196 16.92 20.15 -17.00
C ALA A 196 16.91 21.66 -16.71
N TYR A 197 16.88 22.50 -17.76
CA TYR A 197 16.68 23.96 -17.60
C TYR A 197 15.32 24.29 -16.94
N LEU A 198 14.27 23.53 -17.25
CA LEU A 198 12.97 23.63 -16.57
C LEU A 198 13.06 23.27 -15.07
N GLN A 199 13.92 22.32 -14.66
CA GLN A 199 14.17 22.07 -13.22
C GLN A 199 14.90 23.24 -12.55
N LYS A 200 15.80 23.94 -13.26
CA LYS A 200 16.48 25.15 -12.77
C LYS A 200 15.59 26.40 -12.75
N GLY A 201 14.36 26.32 -13.28
CA GLY A 201 13.48 27.49 -13.44
C GLY A 201 13.86 28.42 -14.61
N ASP A 202 14.80 28.01 -15.48
CA ASP A 202 15.12 28.75 -16.70
C ASP A 202 14.15 28.35 -17.82
N TYR A 203 12.93 28.85 -17.71
CA TYR A 203 11.85 28.57 -18.66
C TYR A 203 12.15 29.10 -20.07
N LYS A 204 13.04 30.09 -20.20
CA LYS A 204 13.40 30.70 -21.48
C LYS A 204 14.32 29.79 -22.27
N THR A 205 15.46 29.38 -21.71
CA THR A 205 16.36 28.45 -22.38
C THR A 205 15.74 27.04 -22.47
N ALA A 206 14.84 26.66 -21.56
CA ALA A 206 13.99 25.48 -21.73
C ALA A 206 13.05 25.58 -22.96
N GLU A 207 12.39 26.72 -23.20
CA GLU A 207 11.60 26.94 -24.42
C GLU A 207 12.46 26.86 -25.68
N GLU A 208 13.62 27.53 -25.71
CA GLU A 208 14.53 27.55 -26.85
C GLU A 208 14.96 26.11 -27.23
N HIS A 209 15.32 25.29 -26.24
CA HIS A 209 15.65 23.87 -26.46
C HIS A 209 14.43 23.01 -26.83
N TYR A 210 13.25 23.19 -26.25
CA TYR A 210 12.04 22.45 -26.66
C TYR A 210 11.62 22.79 -28.09
N ARG A 211 11.71 24.07 -28.51
CA ARG A 211 11.46 24.48 -29.90
C ARG A 211 12.47 23.83 -30.86
N LYS A 212 13.79 23.88 -30.56
CA LYS A 212 14.83 23.21 -31.38
C LYS A 212 14.63 21.69 -31.42
N ALA A 213 14.15 21.05 -30.36
CA ALA A 213 13.83 19.61 -30.35
C ALA A 213 12.63 19.27 -31.24
N LEU A 214 11.58 20.10 -31.20
CA LEU A 214 10.33 19.91 -31.94
C LEU A 214 10.45 20.21 -33.45
N SER A 215 11.47 20.95 -33.89
CA SER A 215 11.78 21.09 -35.33
C SER A 215 12.40 19.85 -35.95
N PHE A 216 12.95 18.92 -35.16
CA PHE A 216 13.42 17.62 -35.64
C PHE A 216 12.37 16.51 -35.51
N GLU A 217 11.62 16.46 -34.40
CA GLU A 217 10.64 15.40 -34.15
C GLU A 217 9.41 15.93 -33.39
N VAL A 218 8.21 15.70 -33.94
CA VAL A 218 6.94 16.11 -33.34
C VAL A 218 6.55 15.17 -32.20
N ASP A 219 6.96 15.54 -30.99
CA ASP A 219 6.75 14.77 -29.76
C ASP A 219 5.76 15.46 -28.82
N ARG A 220 4.70 14.74 -28.45
CA ARG A 220 3.60 15.25 -27.62
C ARG A 220 4.01 15.52 -26.17
N ASN A 221 4.95 14.76 -25.63
CA ASN A 221 5.51 14.96 -24.30
C ASN A 221 6.40 16.22 -24.28
N LYS A 222 7.23 16.42 -25.32
CA LYS A 222 7.98 17.67 -25.53
C LYS A 222 7.02 18.87 -25.69
N GLN A 223 5.90 18.73 -26.41
CA GLN A 223 4.87 19.77 -26.55
C GLN A 223 4.18 20.13 -25.21
N CYS A 224 3.87 19.16 -24.34
CA CYS A 224 3.28 19.45 -23.03
C CYS A 224 4.25 20.21 -22.12
N ASN A 225 5.52 19.83 -22.10
CA ASN A 225 6.53 20.51 -21.29
C ASN A 225 6.87 21.91 -21.85
N LEU A 226 6.80 22.12 -23.18
CA LEU A 226 6.85 23.47 -23.77
C LEU A 226 5.66 24.34 -23.33
N ALA A 227 4.44 23.78 -23.21
CA ALA A 227 3.30 24.52 -22.68
C ALA A 227 3.53 24.94 -21.21
N ILE A 228 4.19 24.10 -20.40
CA ILE A 228 4.61 24.43 -19.03
C ILE A 228 5.60 25.62 -19.01
N CYS A 229 6.62 25.64 -19.89
CA CYS A 229 7.51 26.81 -20.04
C CYS A 229 6.72 28.08 -20.39
N LEU A 230 5.83 28.00 -21.37
CA LEU A 230 5.02 29.13 -21.85
C LEU A 230 4.10 29.68 -20.74
N MET A 231 3.51 28.82 -19.92
CA MET A 231 2.71 29.22 -18.76
C MET A 231 3.54 29.95 -17.70
N HIS A 232 4.70 29.43 -17.32
CA HIS A 232 5.61 30.14 -16.40
C HIS A 232 6.11 31.49 -16.94
N MET A 233 6.17 31.65 -18.26
CA MET A 233 6.47 32.94 -18.92
C MET A 233 5.22 33.78 -19.25
N ASN A 234 4.08 33.48 -18.64
CA ASN A 234 2.80 34.19 -18.80
C ASN A 234 2.26 34.27 -20.25
N ARG A 235 2.69 33.35 -21.13
CA ARG A 235 2.24 33.22 -22.53
C ARG A 235 1.08 32.23 -22.64
N ILE A 236 0.08 32.42 -21.77
CA ILE A 236 -1.02 31.47 -21.53
C ILE A 236 -1.79 31.15 -22.82
N THR A 237 -2.07 32.13 -23.68
CA THR A 237 -2.78 31.92 -24.95
C THR A 237 -2.06 30.95 -25.90
N GLU A 238 -0.73 30.98 -25.91
CA GLU A 238 0.10 30.10 -26.74
C GLU A 238 0.15 28.67 -26.15
N ALA A 239 0.25 28.56 -24.82
CA ALA A 239 0.14 27.28 -24.12
C ALA A 239 -1.24 26.61 -24.34
N LYS A 240 -2.33 27.39 -24.28
CA LYS A 240 -3.70 26.91 -24.59
C LYS A 240 -3.80 26.31 -25.98
N PHE A 241 -3.32 27.03 -27.00
CA PHE A 241 -3.33 26.55 -28.38
C PHE A 241 -2.51 25.26 -28.55
N LEU A 242 -1.33 25.19 -27.92
CA LEU A 242 -0.46 24.02 -27.98
C LEU A 242 -1.09 22.78 -27.32
N LEU A 243 -1.70 22.93 -26.12
CA LEU A 243 -2.39 21.84 -25.44
C LEU A 243 -3.68 21.41 -26.16
N GLN A 244 -4.40 22.35 -26.78
CA GLN A 244 -5.57 22.04 -27.61
C GLN A 244 -5.20 21.22 -28.85
N ALA A 245 -4.08 21.54 -29.50
CA ALA A 245 -3.54 20.76 -30.62
C ALA A 245 -3.18 19.33 -30.19
N VAL A 246 -2.48 19.18 -29.05
CA VAL A 246 -2.13 17.87 -28.45
C VAL A 246 -3.38 17.04 -28.10
N SER A 247 -4.38 17.65 -27.47
CA SER A 247 -5.66 17.02 -27.11
C SER A 247 -6.46 16.58 -28.36
N THR A 248 -6.47 17.40 -29.41
CA THR A 248 -7.15 17.04 -30.67
C THR A 248 -6.46 15.87 -31.37
N ALA A 249 -5.12 15.81 -31.35
CA ALA A 249 -4.34 14.74 -31.97
C ALA A 249 -4.34 13.39 -31.21
N THR A 250 -4.95 13.31 -30.02
CA THR A 250 -4.87 12.14 -29.12
C THR A 250 -6.16 11.30 -29.02
N LYS A 251 -7.31 11.80 -29.49
CA LYS A 251 -8.66 11.22 -29.26
C LYS A 251 -8.92 9.75 -29.65
N ASN A 252 -7.98 9.04 -30.30
CA ASN A 252 -8.17 7.67 -30.82
C ASN A 252 -6.91 6.77 -30.71
N ARG A 253 -6.01 6.96 -29.74
CA ARG A 253 -4.85 6.06 -29.54
C ARG A 253 -4.55 5.78 -28.07
N LYS A 254 -4.09 4.54 -27.80
CA LYS A 254 -3.50 4.13 -26.52
C LYS A 254 -2.28 5.00 -26.22
N MET A 255 -2.19 5.51 -24.99
CA MET A 255 -1.17 6.48 -24.57
C MET A 255 0.03 5.80 -23.88
N ASP A 256 1.10 6.58 -23.69
CA ASP A 256 2.27 6.23 -22.87
C ASP A 256 2.25 7.05 -21.57
N ASP A 257 2.66 6.43 -20.46
CA ASP A 257 2.57 7.02 -19.11
C ASP A 257 3.39 8.32 -18.97
N SER A 258 4.50 8.47 -19.70
CA SER A 258 5.32 9.68 -19.66
C SER A 258 4.61 10.89 -20.28
N PHE A 259 3.81 10.65 -21.32
CA PHE A 259 2.97 11.66 -21.96
C PHE A 259 1.79 12.04 -21.07
N VAL A 260 1.10 11.05 -20.49
CA VAL A 260 -0.08 11.28 -19.63
C VAL A 260 0.25 12.22 -18.48
N ARG A 261 1.31 11.94 -17.71
CA ARG A 261 1.73 12.77 -16.58
C ARG A 261 2.06 14.22 -16.97
N SER A 262 2.74 14.42 -18.09
CA SER A 262 3.08 15.76 -18.59
C SER A 262 1.85 16.52 -19.09
N PHE A 263 0.90 15.84 -19.74
CA PHE A 263 -0.35 16.43 -20.20
C PHE A 263 -1.28 16.78 -19.04
N GLU A 264 -1.38 15.92 -18.02
CA GLU A 264 -2.10 16.17 -16.78
C GLU A 264 -1.51 17.37 -16.02
N ARG A 265 -0.18 17.40 -15.80
CA ARG A 265 0.50 18.53 -15.16
C ARG A 265 0.27 19.84 -15.90
N ALA A 266 0.39 19.84 -17.23
CA ALA A 266 0.18 21.04 -18.04
C ALA A 266 -1.30 21.49 -18.03
N SER A 267 -2.25 20.56 -18.02
CA SER A 267 -3.68 20.86 -17.93
C SER A 267 -4.06 21.41 -16.54
N GLN A 268 -3.50 20.84 -15.48
CA GLN A 268 -3.72 21.28 -14.10
C GLN A 268 -3.19 22.70 -13.87
N MET A 269 -1.95 22.99 -14.28
CA MET A 269 -1.38 24.35 -14.21
C MET A 269 -2.21 25.37 -15.01
N LEU A 270 -2.78 24.95 -16.14
CA LEU A 270 -3.63 25.82 -16.95
C LEU A 270 -4.95 26.15 -16.24
N ILE A 271 -5.57 25.17 -15.58
CA ILE A 271 -6.78 25.35 -14.76
C ILE A 271 -6.49 26.28 -13.57
N GLU A 272 -5.34 26.11 -12.90
CA GLU A 272 -4.91 26.98 -11.81
C GLU A 272 -4.77 28.44 -12.28
N MET A 273 -4.11 28.68 -13.42
CA MET A 273 -3.95 30.02 -13.98
C MET A 273 -5.29 30.65 -14.44
N ASP A 274 -6.19 29.86 -15.04
CA ASP A 274 -7.52 30.33 -15.45
C ASP A 274 -8.47 30.55 -14.25
N SER A 275 -8.19 29.94 -13.09
CA SER A 275 -8.97 30.13 -11.86
C SER A 275 -8.59 31.39 -11.07
N SER A 276 -7.50 32.06 -11.43
CA SER A 276 -6.94 33.18 -10.68
C SER A 276 -7.57 34.53 -11.10
N PRO A 277 -8.16 35.31 -10.17
CA PRO A 277 -8.85 36.55 -10.52
C PRO A 277 -7.88 37.67 -10.97
N LEU A 278 -8.28 38.41 -11.99
CA LEU A 278 -7.49 39.51 -12.59
C LEU A 278 -7.19 40.63 -11.58
N VAL A 279 -5.96 40.67 -11.06
CA VAL A 279 -5.41 41.81 -10.31
C VAL A 279 -4.53 42.66 -11.22
N ASN A 280 -4.98 43.87 -11.56
CA ASN A 280 -4.20 44.83 -12.33
C ASN A 280 -3.05 45.42 -11.47
N PRO A 281 -1.77 45.29 -11.88
CA PRO A 281 -0.65 45.87 -11.14
C PRO A 281 -0.48 47.37 -11.46
N VAL A 282 -1.19 48.23 -10.73
CA VAL A 282 -0.87 49.67 -10.68
C VAL A 282 0.28 49.89 -9.70
N ARG A 283 1.28 50.68 -10.13
CA ARG A 283 2.54 50.95 -9.41
C ARG A 283 2.36 51.37 -7.94
N SER A 284 3.25 50.86 -7.08
CA SER A 284 4.10 51.74 -6.27
C SER A 284 5.49 51.11 -6.03
N MET A 285 6.55 51.89 -6.26
CA MET A 285 7.91 51.61 -5.79
C MET A 285 8.35 52.78 -4.91
N PRO A 286 8.89 52.54 -3.71
CA PRO A 286 9.80 53.48 -3.05
C PRO A 286 11.19 53.42 -3.72
N GLN A 287 11.84 54.57 -3.90
CA GLN A 287 13.23 54.65 -4.39
C GLN A 287 14.20 54.98 -3.26
N CYS A 288 15.36 54.32 -3.24
CA CYS A 288 16.70 54.90 -3.07
C CYS A 288 17.75 53.75 -3.19
N SER A 289 18.74 53.69 -4.09
CA SER A 289 19.61 54.66 -4.81
C SER A 289 21.00 54.88 -4.11
N PRO A 290 22.09 55.24 -4.83
CA PRO A 290 23.16 54.25 -5.04
C PRO A 290 24.63 54.76 -5.00
N GLN A 291 25.59 53.82 -5.05
CA GLN A 291 26.99 53.98 -5.50
C GLN A 291 27.60 52.58 -5.73
N SER A 292 28.57 52.32 -6.63
CA SER A 292 29.30 53.22 -7.55
C SER A 292 29.71 52.51 -8.88
N GLN A 293 29.86 53.31 -9.94
CA GLN A 293 30.49 53.00 -11.25
C GLN A 293 32.01 53.35 -11.23
N PRO A 294 32.81 53.36 -12.34
CA PRO A 294 32.54 53.12 -13.79
C PRO A 294 33.40 51.95 -14.37
N VAL A 295 33.68 51.71 -15.67
CA VAL A 295 33.53 52.41 -16.99
C VAL A 295 33.13 51.35 -18.08
N ASP A 296 33.15 51.47 -19.42
CA ASP A 296 33.69 52.44 -20.41
C ASP A 296 32.92 52.46 -21.77
N MET A 297 33.48 53.20 -22.74
CA MET A 297 33.14 53.48 -24.17
C MET A 297 33.21 52.30 -25.17
N GLU A 298 32.56 52.32 -26.37
CA GLU A 298 31.41 53.10 -26.93
C GLU A 298 30.50 52.16 -27.81
N VAL A 299 30.19 52.22 -29.13
CA VAL A 299 30.48 53.10 -30.29
C VAL A 299 29.22 53.34 -31.18
N SER A 300 28.84 54.60 -31.31
CA SER A 300 28.06 55.35 -32.33
C SER A 300 27.36 54.72 -33.58
N ARG A 301 26.08 55.13 -33.75
CA ARG A 301 25.37 55.59 -35.01
C ARG A 301 24.94 54.57 -36.09
N ALA A 302 23.89 54.78 -36.94
CA ALA A 302 22.69 55.66 -36.87
C ALA A 302 21.63 55.42 -38.01
N ARG A 303 20.33 55.72 -37.71
CA ARG A 303 19.23 56.26 -38.58
C ARG A 303 18.51 55.42 -39.68
N ARG A 304 17.18 55.72 -39.82
CA ARG A 304 16.18 55.44 -40.91
C ARG A 304 15.55 54.03 -40.97
N ARG A 305 14.31 53.81 -41.49
CA ARG A 305 13.01 54.59 -41.49
C ARG A 305 11.89 53.78 -42.21
N LEU A 306 10.64 53.90 -41.73
CA LEU A 306 9.34 53.76 -42.45
C LEU A 306 8.83 52.37 -42.92
N TYR A 307 7.49 52.32 -43.08
CA TYR A 307 6.57 51.23 -43.48
C TYR A 307 6.50 50.04 -42.50
N GLU A 308 5.40 49.76 -41.78
CA GLU A 308 3.93 49.81 -42.00
C GLU A 308 3.30 48.58 -42.71
N SER A 309 2.14 48.18 -42.19
CA SER A 309 1.35 47.01 -42.62
C SER A 309 0.47 47.30 -43.83
N PRO A 310 -0.06 46.24 -44.47
CA PRO A 310 -1.34 46.31 -45.17
C PRO A 310 -2.42 45.45 -44.50
N ASP A 311 -3.54 46.08 -44.14
CA ASP A 311 -4.86 45.43 -44.04
C ASP A 311 -5.83 46.24 -44.93
N PRO A 312 -6.51 45.59 -45.90
CA PRO A 312 -7.68 46.19 -46.53
C PRO A 312 -8.89 45.24 -46.57
N ALA A 313 -10.02 45.70 -46.01
CA ALA A 313 -11.30 45.03 -46.10
C ALA A 313 -12.01 45.20 -47.47
N ARG A 314 -12.91 44.26 -47.77
CA ARG A 314 -13.99 44.33 -48.79
C ARG A 314 -13.60 44.59 -50.26
N LYS A 315 -13.85 43.60 -51.13
CA LYS A 315 -14.95 43.73 -52.11
C LYS A 315 -15.44 42.41 -52.73
N ASP A 316 -16.75 42.40 -52.88
CA ASP A 316 -17.68 41.57 -53.66
C ASP A 316 -17.14 40.80 -54.88
N GLN A 317 -17.55 39.53 -55.02
CA GLN A 317 -18.50 39.11 -56.07
C GLN A 317 -19.04 37.67 -55.84
N LYS A 318 -20.28 37.42 -56.28
CA LYS A 318 -20.90 36.08 -56.34
C LYS A 318 -20.90 35.57 -57.78
N ALA A 319 -20.32 34.40 -58.05
CA ALA A 319 -20.57 33.64 -59.28
C ALA A 319 -20.33 32.14 -59.11
N VAL A 320 -21.42 31.37 -59.03
CA VAL A 320 -21.50 29.93 -59.33
C VAL A 320 -22.05 29.89 -60.77
N PRO A 321 -21.46 29.17 -61.76
CA PRO A 321 -21.40 27.70 -61.70
C PRO A 321 -20.26 26.98 -62.45
N TYR A 322 -20.02 25.71 -62.09
CA TYR A 322 -20.04 24.65 -63.11
C TYR A 322 -20.54 23.32 -62.54
N THR A 323 -21.10 22.47 -63.41
CA THR A 323 -21.60 21.14 -63.04
C THR A 323 -21.28 20.13 -64.14
N LYS A 324 -21.38 18.84 -63.78
CA LYS A 324 -21.35 17.66 -64.66
C LYS A 324 -19.97 17.28 -65.25
N SER A 325 -19.70 16.00 -65.52
CA SER A 325 -20.27 14.77 -64.93
C SER A 325 -19.57 13.50 -65.45
N LYS A 326 -19.56 12.45 -64.62
CA LYS A 326 -19.78 11.03 -65.02
C LYS A 326 -18.68 10.39 -65.91
N ARG A 327 -18.56 9.05 -65.98
CA ARG A 327 -19.52 7.98 -65.67
C ARG A 327 -18.84 6.62 -65.39
N ASN A 328 -19.55 5.73 -64.65
CA ASN A 328 -19.58 4.25 -64.79
C ASN A 328 -18.31 3.43 -64.36
N SER A 329 -18.38 2.12 -64.06
CA SER A 329 -19.46 1.08 -63.99
C SER A 329 -18.90 -0.21 -63.32
N TRP A 330 -19.63 -1.12 -62.64
CA TRP A 330 -20.95 -1.16 -61.96
C TRP A 330 -21.07 -2.50 -61.18
N GLY A 331 -21.79 -2.51 -60.04
CA GLY A 331 -22.40 -3.72 -59.44
C GLY A 331 -21.48 -4.72 -58.71
N PHE A 332 -21.98 -5.71 -57.95
CA PHE A 332 -23.34 -6.08 -57.50
C PHE A 332 -23.21 -7.27 -56.49
N ASN A 333 -24.13 -7.65 -55.58
CA ASN A 333 -25.47 -7.16 -55.14
C ASN A 333 -25.75 -7.66 -53.67
N ASN A 334 -26.98 -7.46 -53.17
CA ASN A 334 -27.60 -7.98 -51.92
C ASN A 334 -27.19 -7.26 -50.62
N GLY A 335 -28.08 -6.82 -49.71
CA GLY A 335 -29.56 -6.93 -49.61
C GLY A 335 -29.96 -7.61 -48.29
N TYR A 336 -30.93 -7.16 -47.48
CA TYR A 336 -32.18 -6.43 -47.76
C TYR A 336 -32.57 -5.36 -46.69
N GLN A 337 -33.80 -4.81 -46.74
CA GLN A 337 -34.30 -3.65 -45.95
C GLN A 337 -35.58 -3.92 -45.11
N ARG A 338 -36.00 -2.89 -44.32
CA ARG A 338 -37.39 -2.41 -43.99
C ARG A 338 -38.16 -2.87 -42.73
N GLU A 339 -38.22 -1.95 -41.75
CA GLU A 339 -39.37 -1.05 -41.43
C GLU A 339 -40.78 -1.55 -40.98
N THR A 340 -41.15 -1.13 -39.74
CA THR A 340 -42.44 -0.49 -39.31
C THR A 340 -43.70 -1.31 -38.89
N TRP A 341 -44.66 -0.57 -38.29
CA TRP A 341 -45.91 -0.96 -37.57
C TRP A 341 -45.69 -1.46 -36.11
N GLY A 342 -46.57 -1.20 -35.13
CA GLY A 342 -47.85 -0.44 -35.07
C GLY A 342 -48.30 -0.27 -33.60
N ASP A 343 -49.42 0.44 -33.30
CA ASP A 343 -49.69 1.04 -31.97
C ASP A 343 -51.15 0.87 -31.44
N VAL A 344 -51.36 1.11 -30.12
CA VAL A 344 -52.61 1.50 -29.40
C VAL A 344 -53.71 0.46 -28.95
N HIS A 345 -54.03 0.51 -27.63
CA HIS A 345 -55.29 0.15 -26.87
C HIS A 345 -55.78 -1.33 -26.72
N SER A 346 -56.50 -1.75 -25.65
CA SER A 346 -56.78 -1.18 -24.29
C SER A 346 -57.50 -2.15 -23.31
N ASP A 347 -56.99 -2.29 -22.05
CA ASP A 347 -57.69 -2.62 -20.76
C ASP A 347 -58.60 -3.90 -20.65
N PRO A 348 -59.09 -4.35 -19.46
CA PRO A 348 -58.77 -3.94 -18.08
C PRO A 348 -58.46 -5.07 -17.05
N ARG A 349 -57.96 -4.61 -15.88
CA ARG A 349 -58.13 -5.09 -14.47
C ARG A 349 -59.06 -6.29 -14.19
N PRO A 350 -58.76 -7.18 -13.20
CA PRO A 350 -58.80 -6.74 -11.78
C PRO A 350 -57.79 -7.33 -10.77
N SER A 351 -57.81 -6.67 -9.62
CA SER A 351 -57.11 -6.89 -8.34
C SER A 351 -57.38 -8.24 -7.65
N PHE A 352 -56.52 -8.61 -6.67
CA PHE A 352 -56.98 -8.65 -5.26
C PHE A 352 -55.82 -8.50 -4.25
N TRP A 353 -56.15 -8.12 -3.02
CA TRP A 353 -55.24 -7.93 -1.88
C TRP A 353 -55.55 -8.97 -0.78
N SER A 354 -54.56 -9.80 -0.42
CA SER A 354 -54.45 -10.44 0.92
C SER A 354 -55.63 -11.39 1.32
N PRO A 355 -55.71 -11.94 2.56
CA PRO A 355 -54.72 -12.01 3.63
C PRO A 355 -54.47 -13.42 4.24
N HIS A 356 -53.53 -13.46 5.20
CA HIS A 356 -53.42 -14.38 6.34
C HIS A 356 -52.87 -15.82 6.18
N ASN A 357 -51.80 -16.05 6.95
CA ASN A 357 -51.59 -17.11 7.96
C ASN A 357 -51.83 -18.58 7.55
N VAL A 358 -50.81 -19.43 7.75
CA VAL A 358 -50.73 -20.40 8.88
C VAL A 358 -49.46 -21.29 8.73
N LEU A 359 -48.67 -21.38 9.81
CA LEU A 359 -47.60 -22.39 9.99
C LEU A 359 -48.24 -23.78 10.27
N PRO A 360 -47.61 -24.94 9.97
CA PRO A 360 -46.16 -25.14 10.00
C PRO A 360 -45.56 -26.16 8.99
N SER A 361 -44.25 -26.39 9.11
CA SER A 361 -43.54 -27.61 8.71
C SER A 361 -43.88 -28.80 9.66
N PRO A 362 -43.34 -30.04 9.52
CA PRO A 362 -42.60 -30.67 8.42
C PRO A 362 -43.14 -32.07 8.02
N ASN A 363 -42.55 -32.73 7.00
CA ASN A 363 -41.99 -34.08 7.22
C ASN A 363 -41.12 -34.68 6.10
N ASN A 364 -40.31 -35.66 6.53
CA ASN A 364 -39.50 -36.57 5.72
C ASN A 364 -40.37 -37.55 4.90
N GLY A 365 -39.93 -38.01 3.71
CA GLY A 365 -40.77 -38.87 2.84
C GLY A 365 -40.06 -39.73 1.77
N ARG A 366 -38.82 -40.16 2.01
CA ARG A 366 -37.95 -40.95 1.11
C ARG A 366 -38.62 -42.21 0.46
N TRP A 367 -38.75 -42.20 -0.87
CA TRP A 367 -38.91 -43.39 -1.74
C TRP A 367 -37.91 -43.23 -2.92
N ARG A 368 -36.94 -44.12 -3.19
CA ARG A 368 -36.96 -45.55 -3.64
C ARG A 368 -37.55 -45.76 -5.04
N ALA A 369 -36.86 -46.58 -5.84
CA ALA A 369 -37.01 -46.72 -7.28
C ALA A 369 -37.32 -48.16 -7.70
N SER A 370 -37.98 -48.30 -8.85
CA SER A 370 -38.16 -49.49 -9.71
C SER A 370 -39.21 -49.12 -10.78
N GLU A 371 -39.24 -49.58 -12.03
CA GLU A 371 -38.36 -50.35 -12.93
C GLU A 371 -39.01 -50.27 -14.34
N LEU A 372 -38.56 -51.06 -15.34
CA LEU A 372 -39.27 -51.38 -16.61
C LEU A 372 -39.33 -50.24 -17.67
N ASP A 373 -39.22 -50.49 -18.99
CA ASP A 373 -38.65 -51.64 -19.73
C ASP A 373 -38.40 -51.25 -21.22
N GLY A 374 -37.76 -52.15 -22.00
CA GLY A 374 -38.14 -52.38 -23.41
C GLY A 374 -37.27 -51.85 -24.57
N ALA A 375 -36.62 -52.82 -25.26
CA ALA A 375 -36.64 -53.02 -26.73
C ALA A 375 -35.97 -51.97 -27.69
N LYS A 376 -34.93 -52.35 -28.47
CA LYS A 376 -34.94 -52.82 -29.90
C LYS A 376 -34.96 -51.66 -30.95
N GLU A 377 -34.40 -51.74 -32.18
CA GLU A 377 -33.55 -52.74 -32.86
C GLU A 377 -32.72 -52.10 -34.02
N TYR A 378 -31.60 -52.75 -34.40
CA TYR A 378 -30.89 -52.84 -35.69
C TYR A 378 -31.31 -51.91 -36.88
N SER A 379 -30.42 -51.11 -37.50
CA SER A 379 -29.26 -51.43 -38.41
C SER A 379 -29.57 -51.62 -39.90
N LEU A 380 -28.90 -50.85 -40.78
CA LEU A 380 -28.59 -51.22 -42.18
C LEU A 380 -27.23 -50.60 -42.65
N PRO A 381 -26.45 -51.26 -43.53
CA PRO A 381 -25.17 -50.77 -44.09
C PRO A 381 -25.23 -50.49 -45.61
N ILE A 382 -24.10 -50.11 -46.25
CA ILE A 382 -23.59 -50.63 -47.57
C ILE A 382 -22.30 -49.89 -48.04
N ASP A 383 -21.46 -50.60 -48.80
CA ASP A 383 -20.22 -50.15 -49.52
C ASP A 383 -20.53 -49.28 -50.79
N THR A 384 -19.63 -48.83 -51.68
CA THR A 384 -18.16 -48.97 -51.90
C THR A 384 -17.62 -47.78 -52.73
N ASP A 385 -16.28 -47.75 -52.89
CA ASP A 385 -15.52 -47.40 -54.11
C ASP A 385 -15.07 -45.96 -54.45
N GLN A 386 -14.00 -45.94 -55.27
CA GLN A 386 -13.14 -44.80 -55.64
C GLN A 386 -13.15 -44.57 -57.16
N ASN A 387 -12.55 -43.46 -57.64
CA ASN A 387 -11.54 -43.55 -58.73
C ASN A 387 -10.77 -42.24 -59.05
N LEU A 388 -9.52 -42.42 -59.52
CA LEU A 388 -8.73 -41.59 -60.48
C LEU A 388 -8.48 -40.10 -60.15
N HIS A 389 -7.24 -39.71 -59.80
CA HIS A 389 -6.17 -39.18 -60.71
C HIS A 389 -6.26 -37.65 -60.97
N GLN A 390 -5.18 -36.85 -61.10
CA GLN A 390 -3.70 -37.02 -61.04
C GLN A 390 -3.12 -35.72 -60.40
N GLY A 391 -1.93 -35.69 -59.77
CA GLY A 391 -0.60 -35.50 -60.41
C GLY A 391 -0.26 -33.99 -60.59
N SER A 392 0.95 -33.46 -60.30
CA SER A 392 2.23 -34.06 -59.88
C SER A 392 3.20 -33.01 -59.25
N GLN A 393 3.95 -33.41 -58.20
CA GLN A 393 5.43 -33.30 -57.98
C GLN A 393 6.15 -31.92 -58.12
N THR A 394 7.42 -31.69 -57.70
CA THR A 394 8.57 -32.46 -57.15
C THR A 394 9.11 -31.79 -55.84
N SER A 395 9.77 -32.46 -54.87
CA SER A 395 11.18 -32.95 -54.80
C SER A 395 12.25 -31.82 -54.92
N LEU A 396 13.41 -31.81 -54.22
CA LEU A 396 14.15 -32.82 -53.41
C LEU A 396 15.10 -32.14 -52.36
N SER A 397 15.85 -32.92 -51.58
CA SER A 397 16.85 -32.50 -50.56
C SER A 397 18.29 -32.37 -51.08
N VAL A 398 19.26 -31.78 -50.33
CA VAL A 398 20.65 -32.29 -50.09
C VAL A 398 21.54 -31.34 -49.20
N SER A 399 22.61 -31.91 -48.61
CA SER A 399 23.78 -31.40 -47.81
C SER A 399 24.06 -29.88 -47.70
N ALA A 400 24.59 -29.29 -46.61
CA ALA A 400 25.70 -29.65 -45.68
C ALA A 400 27.14 -29.53 -46.24
N VAL A 401 28.02 -28.76 -45.55
CA VAL A 401 29.50 -28.61 -45.60
C VAL A 401 29.83 -27.37 -44.71
N HIS A 402 30.66 -27.41 -43.67
CA HIS A 402 32.15 -27.42 -43.61
C HIS A 402 32.81 -26.14 -44.19
N SER A 403 33.89 -25.57 -43.63
CA SER A 403 34.63 -25.86 -42.38
C SER A 403 35.64 -24.73 -42.03
N SER A 404 36.40 -24.95 -40.95
CA SER A 404 37.83 -24.60 -40.80
C SER A 404 38.29 -23.14 -40.88
N SER A 405 38.61 -22.61 -39.70
CA SER A 405 39.67 -21.62 -39.45
C SER A 405 41.07 -22.10 -39.88
N GLY A 406 41.92 -21.17 -40.33
CA GLY A 406 43.39 -21.17 -40.12
C GLY A 406 43.76 -20.02 -39.16
N ASN A 407 44.80 -20.08 -38.33
CA ASN A 407 46.24 -20.18 -38.64
C ASN A 407 46.77 -18.97 -39.46
N GLU A 408 47.90 -18.34 -39.15
CA GLU A 408 49.03 -18.76 -38.28
C GLU A 408 49.96 -17.57 -37.90
N LYS A 409 50.68 -17.66 -36.75
CA LYS A 409 52.07 -17.15 -36.52
C LYS A 409 52.36 -15.62 -36.67
N LEU A 410 53.50 -15.05 -36.29
CA LEU A 410 54.70 -15.43 -35.50
C LEU A 410 55.21 -14.18 -34.73
N SER A 411 55.88 -14.42 -33.59
CA SER A 411 57.13 -13.83 -33.01
C SER A 411 57.81 -12.56 -33.62
N GLU A 412 58.77 -11.87 -32.97
CA GLU A 412 59.83 -12.29 -32.01
C GLU A 412 60.10 -11.31 -30.84
N ASN A 413 61.09 -11.67 -30.01
CA ASN A 413 61.64 -10.92 -28.87
C ASN A 413 62.65 -9.83 -29.37
N LEU A 414 63.54 -9.15 -28.61
CA LEU A 414 64.46 -9.54 -27.52
C LEU A 414 64.98 -8.31 -26.74
N ILE A 415 65.43 -8.55 -25.49
CA ILE A 415 66.57 -7.89 -24.79
C ILE A 415 66.46 -6.39 -24.40
N SER A 416 67.11 -5.89 -23.33
CA SER A 416 67.28 -6.32 -21.92
C SER A 416 67.85 -5.12 -21.10
N LEU A 417 67.76 -5.17 -19.76
CA LEU A 417 68.68 -4.60 -18.73
C LEU A 417 69.40 -3.24 -18.97
N SER A 418 69.54 -2.33 -18.00
CA SER A 418 69.12 -2.27 -16.58
C SER A 418 69.41 -0.87 -16.02
N GLY A 419 68.63 -0.39 -15.04
CA GLY A 419 68.95 0.85 -14.31
C GLY A 419 68.16 0.98 -13.00
N ASN A 420 68.87 1.01 -11.87
CA ASN A 420 68.27 1.15 -10.54
C ASN A 420 68.12 2.61 -10.14
N THR A 421 67.03 2.95 -9.42
CA THR A 421 67.05 3.86 -8.27
C THR A 421 65.82 3.62 -7.39
N GLU A 422 65.92 3.92 -6.10
CA GLU A 422 64.91 3.54 -5.08
C GLU A 422 63.59 4.35 -5.21
N LEU A 423 62.39 3.77 -5.07
CA LEU A 423 61.80 2.93 -4.01
C LEU A 423 61.35 3.76 -2.79
N LEU A 424 60.04 4.09 -2.75
CA LEU A 424 59.30 4.42 -1.54
C LEU A 424 57.83 4.02 -1.74
N GLU A 425 57.43 2.86 -1.23
CA GLU A 425 56.08 2.33 -1.40
C GLU A 425 55.04 3.05 -0.51
N LYS A 426 53.80 3.10 -0.97
CA LYS A 426 52.62 3.33 -0.12
C LYS A 426 51.67 2.14 -0.26
N LYS A 427 51.28 1.57 0.89
CA LYS A 427 50.43 0.38 0.95
C LYS A 427 49.01 0.61 0.41
N SER A 428 48.37 -0.50 0.02
CA SER A 428 47.00 -0.56 -0.47
C SER A 428 45.98 -0.58 0.68
N TRP A 429 44.74 -0.17 0.39
CA TRP A 429 43.58 -0.21 1.31
C TRP A 429 43.02 -1.62 1.59
N ALA A 430 43.72 -2.69 1.19
CA ALA A 430 43.30 -4.07 1.41
C ALA A 430 43.63 -4.60 2.82
N ASP A 431 44.63 -4.03 3.50
CA ASP A 431 45.13 -4.50 4.80
C ASP A 431 44.29 -3.98 6.01
N LEU A 432 42.99 -3.67 5.84
CA LEU A 432 42.20 -2.88 6.82
C LEU A 432 40.73 -3.32 7.04
N VAL A 433 40.32 -4.54 6.66
CA VAL A 433 38.92 -4.99 6.82
C VAL A 433 38.76 -6.45 7.35
N GLU A 434 39.82 -7.08 7.87
CA GLU A 434 39.76 -8.42 8.48
C GLU A 434 40.50 -8.50 9.83
N GLU A 435 40.24 -7.57 10.77
CA GLU A 435 40.69 -7.72 12.17
C GLU A 435 39.86 -6.85 13.15
N GLU A 436 38.58 -7.19 13.37
CA GLU A 436 37.74 -6.53 14.42
C GLU A 436 36.74 -7.47 15.12
N GLU A 437 37.12 -8.75 15.32
CA GLU A 437 36.50 -9.66 16.30
C GLU A 437 37.59 -10.39 17.12
N ASN A 438 38.16 -9.73 18.13
CA ASN A 438 38.61 -10.28 19.43
C ASN A 438 39.36 -9.22 20.29
N ASP A 439 39.44 -9.49 21.60
CA ASP A 439 40.38 -8.91 22.59
C ASP A 439 40.39 -7.38 22.85
N GLU A 440 39.27 -6.83 23.33
CA GLU A 440 39.37 -5.75 24.35
C GLU A 440 39.78 -6.34 25.71
N ASN A 441 41.09 -6.50 25.95
CA ASN A 441 41.58 -6.66 27.33
C ASN A 441 43.00 -6.11 27.54
N ALA A 442 43.09 -5.12 28.44
CA ALA A 442 44.30 -4.59 29.07
C ALA A 442 45.48 -4.11 28.19
N SER A 443 45.60 -2.78 28.03
CA SER A 443 46.92 -2.11 28.03
C SER A 443 46.87 -0.63 28.41
N SER A 444 47.16 -0.31 29.67
CA SER A 444 47.84 0.95 30.04
C SER A 444 48.60 0.76 31.36
N ASN A 445 49.94 0.73 31.31
CA ASN A 445 50.76 0.60 32.51
C ASN A 445 52.22 1.03 32.27
N ILE A 446 52.60 2.25 32.65
CA ILE A 446 54.00 2.68 32.78
C ILE A 446 54.20 3.42 34.11
N ILE A 447 54.49 2.63 35.15
CA ILE A 447 55.55 2.83 36.16
C ILE A 447 55.81 4.26 36.67
N PHE A 448 55.59 4.49 37.98
CA PHE A 448 56.64 5.05 38.87
C PHE A 448 56.39 4.73 40.37
N GLN A 449 57.36 4.01 40.97
CA GLN A 449 57.77 3.90 42.39
C GLN A 449 56.78 3.66 43.57
N HIS A 450 57.27 2.84 44.52
CA HIS A 450 56.72 2.44 45.83
C HIS A 450 56.98 3.51 46.94
N PRO A 451 56.32 3.51 48.13
CA PRO A 451 56.18 2.35 49.04
C PRO A 451 54.89 2.19 49.91
N TRP A 452 54.94 1.14 50.75
CA TRP A 452 54.00 0.58 51.76
C TRP A 452 53.72 1.50 52.98
N PRO A 453 52.71 1.28 53.90
CA PRO A 453 52.43 -0.03 54.57
C PRO A 453 51.03 -0.41 55.20
N HIS A 454 50.87 -1.75 55.40
CA HIS A 454 50.25 -2.53 56.52
C HIS A 454 48.83 -2.32 57.13
N SER A 455 47.99 -3.38 57.09
CA SER A 455 47.32 -4.16 58.19
C SER A 455 46.08 -4.95 57.61
N GLN A 456 45.68 -6.20 57.93
CA GLN A 456 45.57 -7.06 59.14
C GLN A 456 44.41 -6.64 60.10
N THR A 457 43.53 -7.50 60.68
CA THR A 457 43.28 -8.98 60.75
C THR A 457 41.83 -9.24 61.32
N GLU A 458 41.22 -10.42 61.61
CA GLU A 458 41.57 -11.88 61.67
C GLU A 458 40.30 -12.82 61.57
N CYS A 459 40.53 -14.14 61.43
CA CYS A 459 39.95 -15.39 62.03
C CYS A 459 38.65 -15.46 62.92
N LEU A 460 38.05 -16.61 63.36
CA LEU A 460 37.99 -18.05 62.94
C LEU A 460 36.91 -18.87 63.77
N THR A 461 36.26 -19.86 63.13
CA THR A 461 35.74 -21.18 63.64
C THR A 461 34.95 -21.44 64.96
N LYS A 462 33.90 -22.28 64.83
CA LYS A 462 33.42 -23.38 65.75
C LYS A 462 32.77 -22.94 67.10
N ASN A 463 31.91 -23.72 67.80
CA ASN A 463 31.65 -25.18 67.80
C ASN A 463 30.24 -25.59 68.32
N LEU A 464 29.77 -26.78 67.91
CA LEU A 464 28.80 -27.75 68.52
C LEU A 464 27.93 -27.43 69.77
N GLY A 465 26.64 -27.87 69.78
CA GLY A 465 25.96 -28.27 71.05
C GLY A 465 24.43 -28.42 71.15
N GLN A 466 23.88 -29.62 70.86
CA GLN A 466 22.65 -30.26 71.44
C GLN A 466 21.23 -29.60 71.46
N LYS A 467 20.23 -30.39 70.97
CA LYS A 467 18.88 -30.75 71.52
C LYS A 467 17.94 -29.66 72.14
N ASP A 468 16.60 -29.77 72.04
CA ASP A 468 15.74 -30.90 71.64
C ASP A 468 14.37 -30.44 71.07
N ARG A 469 13.73 -31.31 70.27
CA ARG A 469 12.27 -31.44 69.96
C ARG A 469 11.46 -30.28 69.29
N ASN A 470 11.03 -30.58 68.05
CA ASN A 470 9.64 -30.55 67.51
C ASN A 470 8.85 -29.22 67.46
N SER A 471 8.07 -28.91 66.43
CA SER A 471 7.80 -29.58 65.12
C SER A 471 7.18 -28.54 64.17
N SER A 472 7.58 -28.32 62.91
CA SER A 472 7.91 -29.23 61.78
C SER A 472 6.67 -29.83 61.08
N VAL A 473 6.52 -29.80 59.74
CA VAL A 473 7.31 -29.10 58.69
C VAL A 473 6.49 -28.95 57.39
N ASP A 474 7.11 -28.26 56.45
CA ASP A 474 6.67 -27.89 55.10
C ASP A 474 6.58 -29.04 54.05
N GLU A 475 6.15 -28.65 52.84
CA GLU A 475 6.47 -29.19 51.49
C GLU A 475 6.11 -30.63 51.00
N ARG A 476 5.45 -30.62 49.82
CA ARG A 476 5.60 -31.43 48.59
C ARG A 476 6.57 -32.65 48.57
N GLY A 477 6.09 -33.81 48.04
CA GLY A 477 7.00 -34.85 47.52
C GLY A 477 6.43 -36.16 46.91
N TYR A 478 6.30 -36.19 45.57
CA TYR A 478 6.59 -37.34 44.66
C TYR A 478 5.79 -38.68 44.58
N VAL A 479 5.80 -39.22 43.34
CA VAL A 479 5.98 -40.65 42.92
C VAL A 479 4.77 -41.59 42.59
N LYS A 480 4.61 -41.81 41.26
CA LYS A 480 4.42 -43.10 40.49
C LYS A 480 3.09 -43.89 40.35
N ASP A 481 2.80 -44.16 39.06
CA ASP A 481 2.59 -45.46 38.36
C ASP A 481 1.28 -46.32 38.40
N PHE A 482 0.95 -46.78 37.19
CA PHE A 482 0.40 -48.10 36.78
C PHE A 482 -1.06 -48.57 37.09
N SER A 483 -1.95 -48.20 36.17
CA SER A 483 -2.60 -49.13 35.19
C SER A 483 -3.92 -49.90 35.49
N ARG A 484 -4.60 -50.21 34.36
CA ARG A 484 -5.60 -51.28 34.07
C ARG A 484 -7.07 -51.18 34.56
N LEU A 485 -7.94 -50.98 33.56
CA LEU A 485 -9.14 -51.78 33.24
C LEU A 485 -10.22 -52.01 34.32
N ASN A 486 -11.43 -51.48 34.10
CA ASN A 486 -12.48 -52.32 33.52
C ASN A 486 -13.69 -51.57 32.90
N THR A 487 -14.52 -52.37 32.22
CA THR A 487 -15.76 -52.09 31.46
C THR A 487 -16.86 -51.24 32.12
N GLY A 488 -17.66 -50.54 31.31
CA GLY A 488 -19.02 -50.05 31.66
C GLY A 488 -20.09 -51.17 31.59
N PRO A 489 -21.34 -50.96 31.10
CA PRO A 489 -21.89 -49.79 30.39
C PRO A 489 -23.37 -49.45 30.79
N CYS A 490 -24.15 -48.88 29.86
CA CYS A 490 -25.64 -48.76 29.83
C CYS A 490 -26.34 -47.71 30.74
N HIS A 491 -27.56 -47.24 30.46
CA HIS A 491 -28.23 -46.88 29.17
C HIS A 491 -29.56 -46.12 29.44
N LYS A 492 -30.24 -45.65 28.37
CA LYS A 492 -31.62 -45.08 28.33
C LYS A 492 -31.81 -43.73 29.05
N GLN A 493 -32.29 -42.66 28.39
CA GLN A 493 -33.58 -42.40 27.71
C GLN A 493 -34.81 -42.25 28.64
N ARG A 494 -35.28 -40.99 28.79
CA ARG A 494 -36.65 -40.49 28.48
C ARG A 494 -36.64 -38.97 28.67
N LYS A 495 -37.00 -38.10 27.71
CA LYS A 495 -38.27 -37.90 26.97
C LYS A 495 -39.46 -37.45 27.83
N ASN A 496 -39.83 -36.18 27.59
CA ASN A 496 -41.19 -35.65 27.41
C ASN A 496 -42.05 -35.14 28.58
N LYS A 497 -42.43 -33.85 28.41
CA LYS A 497 -43.81 -33.28 28.37
C LYS A 497 -44.40 -32.58 29.61
N ARG A 498 -45.12 -31.50 29.25
CA ARG A 498 -46.31 -30.88 29.88
C ARG A 498 -46.12 -29.95 31.09
N SER A 499 -46.11 -28.68 30.74
CA SER A 499 -46.91 -27.62 31.36
C SER A 499 -48.21 -28.06 32.06
N ARG A 500 -48.45 -27.48 33.25
CA ARG A 500 -49.78 -27.06 33.76
C ARG A 500 -49.63 -25.93 34.78
N LYS A 501 -50.75 -25.28 35.16
CA LYS A 501 -50.78 -23.93 35.75
C LYS A 501 -51.79 -23.89 36.93
N LYS A 502 -51.39 -23.28 38.06
CA LYS A 502 -52.18 -23.10 39.32
C LYS A 502 -52.47 -24.43 40.07
N LYS A 503 -52.79 -24.45 41.37
CA LYS A 503 -53.40 -23.42 42.26
C LYS A 503 -53.02 -23.66 43.75
N ASN A 504 -53.43 -22.73 44.63
CA ASN A 504 -53.50 -22.83 46.11
C ASN A 504 -52.13 -22.71 46.87
N GLU A 505 -52.03 -22.18 48.11
CA GLU A 505 -53.07 -21.69 49.05
C GLU A 505 -52.59 -20.69 50.14
N ARG A 506 -53.46 -19.69 50.49
CA ARG A 506 -53.68 -18.98 51.80
C ARG A 506 -52.46 -18.34 52.54
N LYS A 507 -52.60 -17.33 53.41
CA LYS A 507 -53.74 -16.71 54.15
C LYS A 507 -53.55 -15.16 54.27
N ILE A 508 -54.32 -14.44 55.09
CA ILE A 508 -55.34 -13.47 54.61
C ILE A 508 -55.71 -12.40 55.70
N MET A 509 -56.26 -11.24 55.27
CA MET A 509 -56.88 -10.10 56.03
C MET A 509 -56.00 -9.01 56.70
N GLU A 510 -56.45 -7.76 56.95
CA GLU A 510 -57.39 -6.82 56.25
C GLU A 510 -57.43 -5.42 56.94
N GLY A 511 -58.01 -4.38 56.30
CA GLY A 511 -58.42 -3.13 57.00
C GLY A 511 -58.71 -1.85 56.17
N ALA A 512 -59.90 -1.77 55.52
CA ALA A 512 -60.80 -0.60 55.33
C ALA A 512 -60.29 0.86 54.99
N LEU A 513 -61.06 1.79 54.37
CA LEU A 513 -62.13 1.82 53.33
C LEU A 513 -62.45 3.32 52.99
N LEU A 514 -63.35 3.59 52.01
CA LEU A 514 -63.93 4.92 51.60
C LEU A 514 -62.98 5.86 50.79
N THR A 515 -63.40 6.68 49.79
CA THR A 515 -64.70 6.85 49.10
C THR A 515 -64.60 7.51 47.70
N ALA A 516 -65.57 7.18 46.82
CA ALA A 516 -66.25 8.02 45.82
C ALA A 516 -65.51 8.92 44.79
N SER A 517 -65.74 8.56 43.52
CA SER A 517 -65.80 9.35 42.27
C SER A 517 -66.28 10.81 42.31
N ASN A 518 -65.74 11.70 41.44
CA ASN A 518 -66.47 12.19 40.24
C ASN A 518 -65.72 13.15 39.26
N LEU A 519 -66.19 13.13 37.99
CA LEU A 519 -66.29 14.19 36.97
C LEU A 519 -65.21 15.30 36.77
N ASN A 520 -64.50 15.20 35.63
CA ASN A 520 -64.67 16.02 34.39
C ASN A 520 -64.60 17.59 34.40
N ARG A 521 -64.14 18.15 33.26
CA ARG A 521 -64.24 19.56 32.75
C ARG A 521 -63.31 20.69 33.25
N SER A 522 -62.18 20.82 32.56
CA SER A 522 -61.90 21.87 31.54
C SER A 522 -62.01 23.41 31.81
N PHE A 523 -60.93 24.10 31.40
CA PHE A 523 -60.88 25.38 30.64
C PHE A 523 -60.93 26.76 31.34
N ILE A 524 -60.41 27.78 30.61
CA ILE A 524 -60.55 29.26 30.73
C ILE A 524 -59.51 30.04 31.60
N ARG A 525 -58.64 30.78 30.86
CA ARG A 525 -57.87 32.02 31.21
C ARG A 525 -58.86 33.20 31.47
N PRO A 526 -58.55 34.34 32.17
CA PRO A 526 -57.38 35.18 31.80
C PRO A 526 -56.80 36.25 32.79
N SER A 527 -55.63 36.79 32.39
CA SER A 527 -55.13 38.18 32.51
C SER A 527 -55.37 39.07 33.76
N SER A 528 -54.26 39.47 34.40
CA SER A 528 -53.90 40.85 34.82
C SER A 528 -52.56 40.79 35.63
N LEU A 529 -51.78 41.84 35.90
CA LEU A 529 -51.32 43.10 35.28
C LEU A 529 -50.41 43.77 36.36
N THR A 530 -49.52 44.69 35.99
CA THR A 530 -48.74 45.64 36.85
C THR A 530 -47.39 45.23 37.49
N LEU A 531 -46.55 46.27 37.62
CA LEU A 531 -45.20 46.47 38.17
C LEU A 531 -45.33 47.59 39.26
N PRO A 532 -44.41 47.84 40.25
CA PRO A 532 -43.08 48.44 39.92
C PRO A 532 -41.89 48.40 40.95
N ARG A 533 -40.71 48.72 40.40
CA ARG A 533 -39.51 49.46 40.94
C ARG A 533 -39.37 49.84 42.43
N THR A 534 -38.12 49.69 42.92
CA THR A 534 -37.29 50.73 43.62
C THR A 534 -35.78 50.38 43.52
N ARG A 535 -34.77 51.26 43.72
CA ARG A 535 -34.51 52.68 43.35
C ARG A 535 -33.01 53.00 43.67
N THR A 536 -32.36 53.93 42.97
CA THR A 536 -30.94 54.34 43.19
C THR A 536 -30.78 55.69 43.92
N PRO A 537 -29.58 55.96 44.49
CA PRO A 537 -29.02 57.33 44.57
C PRO A 537 -27.51 57.40 44.14
N LYS A 538 -27.10 58.33 43.26
CA LYS A 538 -26.37 59.62 43.53
C LYS A 538 -24.87 59.47 43.92
N ALA A 539 -23.90 60.33 43.56
CA ALA A 539 -23.81 61.55 42.73
C ALA A 539 -22.29 61.83 42.41
N THR A 540 -21.85 62.13 41.17
CA THR A 540 -21.70 63.46 40.51
C THR A 540 -20.29 64.12 40.59
N THR A 541 -19.52 63.94 39.50
CA THR A 541 -18.65 64.94 38.81
C THR A 541 -17.45 65.61 39.50
N PHE A 542 -16.25 65.50 38.87
CA PHE A 542 -15.41 66.64 38.45
C PHE A 542 -14.48 66.26 37.27
N PHE A 543 -14.02 67.25 36.50
CA PHE A 543 -13.25 67.10 35.25
C PHE A 543 -11.74 67.21 35.44
N PHE A 544 -10.95 66.53 34.59
CA PHE A 544 -9.76 67.07 33.94
C PHE A 544 -9.45 66.32 32.63
N VAL A 545 -8.77 66.96 31.68
CA VAL A 545 -8.47 66.45 30.32
C VAL A 545 -6.98 66.71 30.01
N PRO A 546 -6.24 65.71 29.51
CA PRO A 546 -5.62 65.89 28.18
C PRO A 546 -5.53 64.62 27.30
N SER A 547 -5.97 64.77 26.05
CA SER A 547 -5.26 64.43 24.80
C SER A 547 -4.38 63.17 24.69
N SER A 548 -4.83 62.18 23.91
CA SER A 548 -4.03 61.49 22.87
C SER A 548 -4.92 60.73 21.87
N LEU A 549 -4.37 60.31 20.72
CA LEU A 549 -5.14 59.93 19.52
C LEU A 549 -5.77 58.52 19.57
N SER A 550 -6.84 58.36 18.78
CA SER A 550 -7.51 57.09 18.51
C SER A 550 -6.87 56.31 17.35
N THR A 551 -6.73 55.00 17.51
CA THR A 551 -6.65 54.03 16.40
C THR A 551 -7.57 52.85 16.67
N THR A 552 -8.84 52.98 16.28
CA THR A 552 -9.79 51.84 16.24
C THR A 552 -9.42 50.91 15.09
N THR A 553 -8.67 49.85 15.38
CA THR A 553 -8.39 48.79 14.41
C THR A 553 -9.63 47.89 14.28
N THR A 554 -10.48 48.16 13.30
CA THR A 554 -11.66 47.33 13.02
C THR A 554 -11.20 45.94 12.54
N SER A 555 -11.37 44.92 13.37
CA SER A 555 -11.06 43.53 13.00
C SER A 555 -12.07 43.02 11.96
N ILE A 556 -11.70 43.11 10.69
CA ILE A 556 -12.46 42.49 9.59
C ILE A 556 -12.21 40.97 9.68
N ASN A 557 -13.10 40.26 10.38
CA ASN A 557 -13.15 38.81 10.26
C ASN A 557 -13.46 38.47 8.79
N PRO A 558 -12.64 37.63 8.12
CA PRO A 558 -12.94 37.19 6.77
C PRO A 558 -14.23 36.37 6.79
N ILE A 559 -15.19 36.70 5.94
CA ILE A 559 -16.40 35.88 5.74
C ILE A 559 -15.96 34.65 4.96
N ILE A 560 -15.59 33.59 5.67
CA ILE A 560 -15.23 32.29 5.08
C ILE A 560 -16.50 31.73 4.41
N ARG A 561 -16.39 31.31 3.14
CA ARG A 561 -17.51 30.70 2.42
C ARG A 561 -17.62 29.23 2.81
N SER A 562 -18.69 28.90 3.54
CA SER A 562 -19.04 27.55 3.99
C SER A 562 -19.81 26.73 2.93
N GLU A 563 -19.78 27.15 1.66
CA GLU A 563 -20.57 26.57 0.57
C GLU A 563 -19.85 25.35 -0.03
N MET A 564 -20.39 24.15 0.16
CA MET A 564 -19.89 22.93 -0.49
C MET A 564 -20.22 22.94 -2.00
N LYS A 565 -19.33 22.35 -2.81
CA LYS A 565 -19.54 22.30 -4.26
C LYS A 565 -20.66 21.31 -4.61
N SER A 566 -21.68 21.76 -5.33
CA SER A 566 -22.79 20.91 -5.79
C SER A 566 -22.57 20.36 -7.20
N TYR A 567 -22.79 19.06 -7.37
CA TYR A 567 -22.70 18.31 -8.62
C TYR A 567 -23.96 17.49 -8.89
N ARG A 568 -24.28 17.16 -10.14
CA ARG A 568 -25.38 16.27 -10.51
C ARG A 568 -24.86 15.16 -11.43
N LEU A 569 -25.02 13.89 -11.04
CA LEU A 569 -24.39 12.76 -11.73
C LEU A 569 -24.80 12.68 -13.21
N SER A 570 -26.06 12.97 -13.53
CA SER A 570 -26.59 12.99 -14.89
C SER A 570 -26.04 14.11 -15.79
N GLN A 571 -25.19 15.00 -15.27
CA GLN A 571 -24.56 16.11 -16.00
C GLN A 571 -23.04 15.96 -16.12
N LEU A 572 -22.44 14.97 -15.43
CA LEU A 572 -21.00 14.73 -15.45
C LEU A 572 -20.59 13.70 -16.51
N THR A 573 -19.44 13.92 -17.12
CA THR A 573 -18.77 12.89 -17.92
C THR A 573 -18.12 11.84 -17.00
N GLN A 574 -17.84 10.65 -17.54
CA GLN A 574 -17.18 9.59 -16.77
C GLN A 574 -15.84 10.01 -16.14
N PRO A 575 -14.95 10.76 -16.82
CA PRO A 575 -13.74 11.31 -16.18
C PRO A 575 -14.02 12.21 -14.96
N GLU A 576 -15.09 13.01 -14.97
CA GLU A 576 -15.45 13.89 -13.85
C GLU A 576 -16.05 13.09 -12.68
N VAL A 577 -16.91 12.10 -12.96
CA VAL A 577 -17.38 11.16 -11.92
C VAL A 577 -16.19 10.38 -11.31
N GLN A 578 -15.17 10.06 -12.12
CA GLN A 578 -13.96 9.40 -11.66
C GLN A 578 -12.98 10.33 -10.92
N SER A 579 -13.05 11.66 -11.09
CA SER A 579 -12.21 12.60 -10.33
C SER A 579 -12.78 12.90 -8.95
N LEU A 580 -14.11 12.87 -8.76
CA LEU A 580 -14.78 13.06 -7.46
C LEU A 580 -14.40 12.02 -6.38
N LYS A 581 -13.80 10.88 -6.74
CA LYS A 581 -13.26 9.92 -5.74
C LYS A 581 -11.93 10.37 -5.12
N THR A 582 -11.33 11.46 -5.60
CA THR A 582 -9.99 11.93 -5.20
C THR A 582 -10.08 12.71 -3.89
N ARG A 583 -9.28 12.31 -2.91
CA ARG A 583 -9.22 12.93 -1.58
C ARG A 583 -8.21 14.08 -1.52
N PRO A 584 -8.37 15.03 -0.58
CA PRO A 584 -7.51 16.19 -0.37
C PRO A 584 -6.16 15.84 0.31
N ARG A 585 -5.43 14.84 -0.19
CA ARG A 585 -4.17 14.37 0.41
C ARG A 585 -2.94 14.82 -0.38
N ILE A 586 -1.84 15.09 0.33
CA ILE A 586 -0.51 15.20 -0.28
C ILE A 586 -0.12 13.83 -0.87
N ASP A 587 0.70 13.81 -1.92
CA ASP A 587 1.20 12.54 -2.45
C ASP A 587 2.14 11.83 -1.47
N PHE A 588 2.01 10.51 -1.39
CA PHE A 588 2.78 9.68 -0.47
C PHE A 588 4.29 9.80 -0.68
N SER A 589 4.78 9.93 -1.92
CA SER A 589 6.22 10.06 -2.19
C SER A 589 6.83 11.34 -1.56
N SER A 590 6.08 12.44 -1.57
CA SER A 590 6.48 13.70 -0.93
C SER A 590 6.49 13.58 0.59
N ILE A 591 5.49 12.90 1.18
CA ILE A 591 5.44 12.68 2.64
C ILE A 591 6.57 11.73 3.06
N PHE A 592 6.87 10.68 2.29
CA PHE A 592 7.93 9.71 2.61
C PHE A 592 9.30 10.37 2.72
N THR A 593 9.58 11.40 1.91
CA THR A 593 10.83 12.18 2.00
C THR A 593 10.98 12.91 3.35
N LEU A 594 9.87 13.32 3.98
CA LEU A 594 9.86 13.95 5.29
C LEU A 594 9.88 12.93 6.45
N VAL A 595 9.38 11.71 6.22
CA VAL A 595 9.20 10.69 7.26
C VAL A 595 10.37 9.72 7.36
N ASN A 596 10.98 9.32 6.24
CA ASN A 596 12.14 8.41 6.22
C ASN A 596 13.29 8.87 7.14
N PRO A 597 13.69 10.17 7.19
CA PRO A 597 14.75 10.60 8.09
C PRO A 597 14.42 10.34 9.57
N ILE A 598 13.17 10.55 10.00
CA ILE A 598 12.72 10.31 11.38
C ILE A 598 12.72 8.80 11.68
N VAL A 599 12.30 7.98 10.72
CA VAL A 599 12.27 6.52 10.84
C VAL A 599 13.69 5.95 10.99
N ASP A 600 14.59 6.31 10.08
CA ASP A 600 15.98 5.85 10.06
C ASP A 600 16.79 6.32 11.27
N ASP A 601 16.48 7.50 11.79
CA ASP A 601 17.17 8.11 12.93
C ASP A 601 16.79 7.46 14.26
N VAL A 602 15.50 7.13 14.46
CA VAL A 602 15.06 6.31 15.60
C VAL A 602 15.63 4.89 15.53
N ASN A 603 15.78 4.30 14.34
CA ASN A 603 16.46 3.01 14.18
C ASN A 603 17.95 3.05 14.59
N LYS A 604 18.62 4.20 14.44
CA LYS A 604 20.06 4.38 14.74
C LYS A 604 20.35 4.86 16.15
N ARG A 605 19.45 5.63 16.77
CA ARG A 605 19.66 6.31 18.07
C ARG A 605 18.60 5.99 19.14
N GLY A 606 17.67 5.09 18.85
CA GLY A 606 16.70 4.58 19.81
C GLY A 606 15.95 5.66 20.59
N ASP A 607 15.88 5.49 21.92
CA ASP A 607 15.24 6.39 22.88
C ASP A 607 15.70 7.85 22.74
N ALA A 608 16.97 8.10 22.38
CA ALA A 608 17.52 9.46 22.29
C ALA A 608 16.89 10.26 21.14
N ALA A 609 16.70 9.64 19.96
CA ALA A 609 15.98 10.27 18.86
C ALA A 609 14.50 10.46 19.20
N VAL A 610 13.85 9.48 19.84
CA VAL A 610 12.43 9.61 20.24
C VAL A 610 12.23 10.80 21.18
N LYS A 611 13.10 10.98 22.18
CA LYS A 611 13.09 12.16 23.07
C LYS A 611 13.28 13.47 22.30
N GLU A 612 14.26 13.53 21.40
CA GLU A 612 14.53 14.71 20.57
C GLU A 612 13.31 15.10 19.73
N TYR A 613 12.65 14.13 19.07
CA TYR A 613 11.45 14.40 18.27
C TYR A 613 10.23 14.77 19.12
N THR A 614 10.06 14.22 20.33
CA THR A 614 9.01 14.63 21.28
C THR A 614 9.22 16.07 21.76
N SER A 615 10.45 16.46 22.11
CA SER A 615 10.77 17.87 22.43
C SER A 615 10.57 18.81 21.23
N LYS A 616 11.02 18.37 20.04
CA LYS A 616 10.93 19.13 18.79
C LYS A 616 9.49 19.37 18.32
N PHE A 617 8.62 18.36 18.38
CA PHE A 617 7.25 18.43 17.83
C PHE A 617 6.20 18.64 18.92
N ASP A 618 6.18 17.79 19.95
CA ASP A 618 5.17 17.81 21.01
C ASP A 618 5.46 18.88 22.08
N LYS A 619 6.68 19.45 22.09
CA LYS A 619 7.17 20.49 23.03
C LYS A 619 7.37 20.02 24.48
N VAL A 620 7.68 18.74 24.65
CA VAL A 620 7.84 18.10 25.96
C VAL A 620 9.20 17.41 26.05
N GLU A 621 10.01 17.80 27.04
CA GLU A 621 11.21 17.07 27.46
C GLU A 621 10.81 15.88 28.35
N LEU A 622 11.37 14.68 28.13
CA LEU A 622 11.05 13.48 28.92
C LEU A 622 12.30 12.65 29.26
N ASP A 623 12.55 12.44 30.56
CA ASP A 623 13.55 11.49 31.05
C ASP A 623 13.17 10.03 30.74
N LYS A 624 11.88 9.71 30.85
CA LYS A 624 11.33 8.35 30.69
C LYS A 624 10.19 8.36 29.68
N ILE A 625 10.41 7.73 28.53
CA ILE A 625 9.43 7.69 27.43
C ILE A 625 8.53 6.45 27.46
N VAL A 626 8.90 5.36 28.15
CA VAL A 626 8.06 4.15 28.28
C VAL A 626 7.73 3.86 29.74
N ASP A 627 6.44 3.63 30.03
CA ASP A 627 5.94 3.15 31.32
C ASP A 627 5.36 1.74 31.19
N VAL A 628 5.63 0.89 32.18
CA VAL A 628 4.95 -0.41 32.35
C VAL A 628 3.63 -0.17 33.08
N VAL A 629 2.53 -0.63 32.50
CA VAL A 629 1.16 -0.21 32.88
C VAL A 629 0.70 -0.80 34.23
N SER A 630 1.34 -1.89 34.68
CA SER A 630 1.14 -2.45 36.03
C SER A 630 1.62 -1.52 37.14
N ASP A 631 2.64 -0.71 36.87
CA ASP A 631 3.39 0.04 37.88
C ASP A 631 2.80 1.43 38.09
N LEU A 632 1.99 1.90 37.14
CA LEU A 632 1.23 3.13 37.23
C LEU A 632 0.02 2.95 38.17
N PRO A 633 -0.34 3.94 39.01
CA PRO A 633 -1.56 3.91 39.79
C PRO A 633 -2.79 3.95 38.89
N ASP A 634 -3.92 3.42 39.37
CA ASP A 634 -5.19 3.55 38.67
C ASP A 634 -5.66 5.02 38.71
N PRO A 635 -5.97 5.64 37.56
CA PRO A 635 -6.33 7.05 37.50
C PRO A 635 -7.68 7.35 38.15
N VAL A 636 -7.80 8.53 38.75
CA VAL A 636 -9.07 9.06 39.29
C VAL A 636 -9.79 9.85 38.20
N LEU A 637 -11.00 9.40 37.85
CA LEU A 637 -11.89 10.03 36.89
C LEU A 637 -13.20 10.46 37.57
N ASP A 638 -13.92 11.36 36.90
CA ASP A 638 -15.33 11.61 37.24
C ASP A 638 -16.14 10.31 37.07
N PRO A 639 -17.05 9.97 38.00
CA PRO A 639 -17.86 8.76 37.92
C PRO A 639 -18.64 8.62 36.60
N ALA A 640 -19.17 9.70 36.02
CA ALA A 640 -19.93 9.65 34.78
C ALA A 640 -19.02 9.44 33.55
N ILE A 641 -17.81 10.02 33.56
CA ILE A 641 -16.80 9.75 32.52
C ILE A 641 -16.36 8.28 32.57
N LYS A 642 -16.12 7.77 33.78
CA LYS A 642 -15.80 6.35 34.00
C LYS A 642 -16.93 5.42 33.53
N GLU A 643 -18.19 5.74 33.87
CA GLU A 643 -19.35 4.96 33.45
C GLU A 643 -19.51 4.93 31.93
N ALA A 644 -19.32 6.07 31.25
CA ALA A 644 -19.36 6.14 29.79
C ALA A 644 -18.30 5.25 29.11
N PHE A 645 -17.04 5.28 29.57
CA PHE A 645 -16.00 4.39 29.05
C PHE A 645 -16.20 2.92 29.45
N ASP A 646 -16.88 2.64 30.58
CA ASP A 646 -17.23 1.28 30.99
C ASP A 646 -18.35 0.69 30.11
N VAL A 647 -19.34 1.50 29.70
CA VAL A 647 -20.36 1.14 28.69
C VAL A 647 -19.73 0.93 27.31
N ALA A 648 -18.87 1.85 26.87
CA ALA A 648 -18.14 1.73 25.61
C ALA A 648 -17.31 0.43 25.54
N TYR A 649 -16.48 0.17 26.56
CA TYR A 649 -15.73 -1.07 26.68
C TYR A 649 -16.65 -2.31 26.63
N SER A 650 -17.77 -2.30 27.35
CA SER A 650 -18.71 -3.42 27.38
C SER A 650 -19.24 -3.78 25.99
N ASN A 651 -19.66 -2.77 25.22
CA ASN A 651 -20.24 -2.97 23.89
C ASN A 651 -19.16 -3.36 22.86
N ILE A 652 -18.00 -2.70 22.87
CA ILE A 652 -16.85 -3.04 22.03
C ILE A 652 -16.38 -4.47 22.30
N TYR A 653 -16.31 -4.86 23.59
CA TYR A 653 -15.92 -6.22 23.97
C TYR A 653 -16.94 -7.25 23.49
N ALA A 654 -18.25 -7.01 23.68
CA ALA A 654 -19.30 -7.91 23.26
C ALA A 654 -19.29 -8.15 21.73
N PHE A 655 -19.16 -7.08 20.94
CA PHE A 655 -19.11 -7.15 19.48
C PHE A 655 -17.86 -7.90 18.98
N HIS A 656 -16.68 -7.58 19.50
CA HIS A 656 -15.43 -8.24 19.08
C HIS A 656 -15.32 -9.68 19.59
N ALA A 657 -15.86 -10.00 20.77
CA ALA A 657 -15.88 -11.37 21.29
C ALA A 657 -16.81 -12.30 20.47
N ALA A 658 -17.89 -11.76 19.89
CA ALA A 658 -18.80 -12.51 19.02
C ALA A 658 -18.15 -12.96 17.69
N GLN A 659 -17.05 -12.33 17.27
CA GLN A 659 -16.31 -12.66 16.04
C GLN A 659 -15.49 -13.96 16.14
N LYS A 660 -15.45 -14.62 17.31
CA LYS A 660 -14.65 -15.84 17.56
C LYS A 660 -15.11 -17.05 16.73
N SER A 661 -14.44 -17.25 15.59
CA SER A 661 -14.66 -18.38 14.70
C SER A 661 -14.35 -19.74 15.36
N PRO A 662 -15.26 -20.74 15.32
CA PRO A 662 -14.99 -22.07 15.85
C PRO A 662 -14.01 -22.86 14.97
N GLU A 663 -12.97 -23.46 15.57
CA GLU A 663 -11.95 -24.26 14.88
C GLU A 663 -12.51 -25.61 14.35
N LYS A 664 -13.31 -25.55 13.28
CA LYS A 664 -13.85 -26.74 12.61
C LYS A 664 -12.74 -27.52 11.90
N SER A 665 -12.69 -28.83 12.13
CA SER A 665 -11.90 -29.75 11.34
C SER A 665 -12.71 -30.27 10.14
N VAL A 666 -12.04 -30.51 9.02
CA VAL A 666 -12.62 -30.98 7.75
C VAL A 666 -11.88 -32.22 7.31
N GLU A 667 -12.62 -33.30 7.03
CA GLU A 667 -12.09 -34.58 6.54
C GLU A 667 -12.80 -34.94 5.23
N ASN A 668 -12.39 -34.30 4.12
CA ASN A 668 -13.04 -34.48 2.82
C ASN A 668 -12.71 -35.84 2.16
N MET A 669 -11.56 -36.43 2.53
CA MET A 669 -11.20 -37.81 2.20
C MET A 669 -10.93 -38.55 3.52
N LYS A 670 -11.59 -39.68 3.75
CA LYS A 670 -11.40 -40.46 4.98
C LYS A 670 -9.93 -40.83 5.18
N GLY A 671 -9.37 -40.37 6.31
CA GLY A 671 -7.95 -40.45 6.68
C GLY A 671 -7.12 -39.20 6.40
N VAL A 672 -7.68 -38.15 5.79
CA VAL A 672 -7.01 -36.88 5.46
C VAL A 672 -7.72 -35.75 6.20
N GLN A 673 -7.21 -35.39 7.37
CA GLN A 673 -7.83 -34.42 8.26
C GLN A 673 -7.12 -33.06 8.16
N CYS A 674 -7.89 -32.00 7.91
CA CYS A 674 -7.42 -30.62 7.92
C CYS A 674 -8.14 -29.80 9.02
N LYS A 675 -7.50 -28.73 9.51
CA LYS A 675 -8.09 -27.71 10.40
C LYS A 675 -7.38 -26.36 10.21
N ARG A 676 -8.08 -25.26 10.48
CA ARG A 676 -7.47 -23.92 10.66
C ARG A 676 -7.55 -23.55 12.13
N VAL A 677 -6.44 -23.09 12.72
CA VAL A 677 -6.34 -22.75 14.16
C VAL A 677 -5.91 -21.30 14.35
N ALA A 678 -6.49 -20.63 15.34
CA ALA A 678 -6.21 -19.21 15.62
C ALA A 678 -5.07 -19.07 16.62
N ARG A 679 -4.11 -18.16 16.36
CA ARG A 679 -3.07 -17.75 17.31
C ARG A 679 -2.97 -16.24 17.31
N SER A 680 -2.77 -15.61 18.46
CA SER A 680 -2.52 -14.17 18.52
C SER A 680 -1.20 -13.80 17.83
N ILE A 681 -1.17 -12.58 17.31
CA ILE A 681 0.09 -11.85 17.15
C ILE A 681 0.63 -11.60 18.57
N ASN A 682 1.89 -11.95 18.81
CA ASN A 682 2.46 -12.02 20.15
C ASN A 682 2.78 -10.61 20.69
N SER A 683 3.35 -9.74 19.85
CA SER A 683 3.64 -8.33 20.19
C SER A 683 2.95 -7.38 19.23
N VAL A 684 2.13 -6.46 19.74
CA VAL A 684 1.37 -5.47 18.95
C VAL A 684 1.54 -4.04 19.48
N GLY A 685 1.63 -3.08 18.55
CA GLY A 685 1.75 -1.66 18.83
C GLY A 685 0.48 -0.92 18.43
N LEU A 686 -0.08 -0.10 19.33
CA LEU A 686 -1.37 0.57 19.16
C LEU A 686 -1.14 2.08 19.21
N TYR A 687 -1.25 2.77 18.08
CA TYR A 687 -1.14 4.22 18.04
C TYR A 687 -2.48 4.88 18.38
N VAL A 688 -2.49 5.74 19.39
CA VAL A 688 -3.63 6.54 19.84
C VAL A 688 -3.31 8.02 19.62
N PRO A 689 -4.04 8.73 18.73
CA PRO A 689 -3.79 10.13 18.49
C PRO A 689 -3.98 11.02 19.73
N GLY A 690 -3.11 12.04 19.82
CA GLY A 690 -3.16 13.14 20.78
C GLY A 690 -2.76 14.46 20.11
N GLY A 691 -2.55 15.51 20.90
CA GLY A 691 -2.24 16.85 20.41
C GLY A 691 -3.47 17.76 20.43
N THR A 692 -4.04 18.09 19.27
CA THR A 692 -5.19 19.03 19.16
C THR A 692 -6.53 18.43 19.62
N ALA A 693 -6.57 17.11 19.85
CA ALA A 693 -7.62 16.36 20.53
C ALA A 693 -6.97 15.09 21.10
N VAL A 694 -7.55 14.48 22.14
CA VAL A 694 -7.06 13.23 22.73
C VAL A 694 -8.16 12.18 22.62
N LEU A 695 -7.84 10.99 22.11
CA LEU A 695 -8.83 9.98 21.69
C LEU A 695 -8.81 8.70 22.56
N PRO A 696 -9.30 8.73 23.81
CA PRO A 696 -9.40 7.53 24.66
C PRO A 696 -10.38 6.47 24.13
N SER A 697 -11.29 6.83 23.20
CA SER A 697 -12.10 5.87 22.44
C SER A 697 -11.22 4.98 21.56
N THR A 698 -10.24 5.53 20.84
CA THR A 698 -9.29 4.76 20.02
C THR A 698 -8.47 3.76 20.85
N ALA A 699 -8.13 4.12 22.09
CA ALA A 699 -7.48 3.18 23.02
C ALA A 699 -8.35 1.94 23.28
N LEU A 700 -9.67 2.09 23.43
CA LEU A 700 -10.60 0.95 23.55
C LEU A 700 -10.70 0.17 22.23
N MET A 701 -10.92 0.85 21.11
CA MET A 701 -11.08 0.24 19.79
C MET A 701 -9.88 -0.65 19.39
N LEU A 702 -8.68 -0.29 19.82
CA LEU A 702 -7.47 -1.05 19.55
C LEU A 702 -7.14 -2.10 20.62
N ALA A 703 -7.22 -1.75 21.91
CA ALA A 703 -6.75 -2.65 22.97
C ALA A 703 -7.76 -3.75 23.31
N VAL A 704 -9.07 -3.51 23.18
CA VAL A 704 -10.10 -4.53 23.47
C VAL A 704 -9.99 -5.76 22.54
N PRO A 705 -9.92 -5.65 21.20
CA PRO A 705 -9.70 -6.82 20.35
C PRO A 705 -8.33 -7.49 20.60
N ALA A 706 -7.27 -6.75 20.93
CA ALA A 706 -5.98 -7.32 21.34
C ALA A 706 -6.08 -8.18 22.62
N GLN A 707 -6.83 -7.70 23.62
CA GLN A 707 -7.16 -8.41 24.86
C GLN A 707 -7.94 -9.71 24.57
N ILE A 708 -8.93 -9.62 23.68
CA ILE A 708 -9.82 -10.74 23.29
C ILE A 708 -9.08 -11.81 22.48
N ALA A 709 -8.08 -11.41 21.68
CA ALA A 709 -7.16 -12.29 20.95
C ALA A 709 -6.11 -12.95 21.87
N GLY A 710 -5.73 -12.28 22.96
CA GLY A 710 -4.68 -12.74 23.87
C GLY A 710 -3.27 -12.47 23.35
N CYS A 711 -3.03 -11.28 22.79
CA CYS A 711 -1.68 -10.74 22.57
C CYS A 711 -0.88 -10.73 23.89
N LYS A 712 0.45 -10.84 23.83
CA LYS A 712 1.31 -10.97 25.03
C LYS A 712 1.99 -9.65 25.40
N THR A 713 2.50 -8.95 24.40
CA THR A 713 2.99 -7.58 24.53
C THR A 713 2.03 -6.68 23.78
N VAL A 714 1.53 -5.67 24.46
CA VAL A 714 0.66 -4.63 23.91
C VAL A 714 1.27 -3.30 24.31
N VAL A 715 1.86 -2.60 23.35
CA VAL A 715 2.45 -1.25 23.51
C VAL A 715 1.44 -0.24 23.00
N LEU A 716 1.04 0.74 23.81
CA LEU A 716 0.18 1.84 23.39
C LEU A 716 1.03 3.11 23.23
N ALA A 717 1.13 3.63 22.02
CA ALA A 717 1.81 4.88 21.73
C ALA A 717 0.81 6.04 21.74
N THR A 718 1.12 7.10 22.49
CA THR A 718 0.36 8.36 22.50
C THR A 718 1.30 9.51 22.85
N PRO A 719 1.22 10.69 22.21
CA PRO A 719 2.03 11.83 22.62
C PRO A 719 1.65 12.28 24.05
N PRO A 720 2.62 12.82 24.82
CA PRO A 720 2.37 13.33 26.17
C PRO A 720 1.55 14.63 26.14
N SER A 721 0.91 14.93 27.27
CA SER A 721 0.39 16.26 27.57
C SER A 721 1.55 17.23 27.81
N GLN A 722 1.31 18.56 27.77
CA GLN A 722 2.37 19.58 27.90
C GLN A 722 3.13 19.56 29.25
N ASP A 723 2.62 18.84 30.26
CA ASP A 723 3.27 18.60 31.56
C ASP A 723 4.01 17.24 31.63
N GLY A 724 4.16 16.53 30.51
CA GLY A 724 4.76 15.19 30.44
C GLY A 724 3.83 14.04 30.80
N THR A 725 2.58 14.29 31.19
CA THR A 725 1.65 13.24 31.64
C THR A 725 0.90 12.58 30.48
N THR A 726 0.62 11.28 30.63
CA THR A 726 -0.36 10.60 29.77
C THR A 726 -1.78 10.97 30.23
N CYS A 727 -2.66 11.29 29.30
CA CYS A 727 -4.07 11.54 29.57
C CYS A 727 -4.70 10.42 30.43
N LYS A 728 -5.37 10.80 31.52
CA LYS A 728 -5.90 9.87 32.53
C LYS A 728 -7.02 8.97 31.97
N GLU A 729 -7.81 9.46 31.02
CA GLU A 729 -8.80 8.68 30.27
C GLU A 729 -8.12 7.62 29.38
N VAL A 730 -7.02 7.97 28.70
CA VAL A 730 -6.25 7.01 27.89
C VAL A 730 -5.60 5.95 28.78
N LEU A 731 -5.01 6.35 29.91
CA LEU A 731 -4.45 5.42 30.91
C LEU A 731 -5.52 4.50 31.50
N TYR A 732 -6.73 5.00 31.74
CA TYR A 732 -7.86 4.20 32.22
C TYR A 732 -8.27 3.12 31.21
N CYS A 733 -8.49 3.52 29.95
CA CYS A 733 -8.82 2.59 28.88
C CYS A 733 -7.70 1.56 28.65
N ALA A 734 -6.43 1.98 28.70
CA ALA A 734 -5.26 1.12 28.56
C ALA A 734 -5.20 0.05 29.67
N LYS A 735 -5.34 0.45 30.94
CA LYS A 735 -5.40 -0.48 32.09
C LYS A 735 -6.58 -1.45 31.98
N LYS A 736 -7.78 -0.94 31.68
CA LYS A 736 -9.01 -1.75 31.56
C LYS A 736 -8.91 -2.81 30.47
N ALA A 737 -8.26 -2.48 29.34
CA ALA A 737 -8.03 -3.39 28.23
C ALA A 737 -6.74 -4.23 28.35
N GLY A 738 -5.96 -4.12 29.43
CA GLY A 738 -4.76 -4.94 29.65
C GLY A 738 -3.59 -4.61 28.72
N VAL A 739 -3.44 -3.33 28.33
CA VAL A 739 -2.20 -2.81 27.71
C VAL A 739 -1.02 -3.05 28.67
N THR A 740 0.14 -3.44 28.14
CA THR A 740 1.31 -3.78 28.95
C THR A 740 2.29 -2.62 29.12
N HIS A 741 2.48 -1.82 28.07
CA HIS A 741 3.41 -0.69 28.04
C HIS A 741 2.73 0.54 27.42
N ILE A 742 3.02 1.74 27.93
CA ILE A 742 2.65 3.02 27.30
C ILE A 742 3.93 3.72 26.84
N LEU A 743 4.00 4.07 25.56
CA LEU A 743 5.04 4.90 24.94
C LEU A 743 4.50 6.34 24.84
N LYS A 744 5.14 7.28 25.56
CA LYS A 744 4.87 8.72 25.56
C LYS A 744 5.53 9.42 24.36
N ALA A 745 5.10 9.07 23.16
CA ALA A 745 5.53 9.70 21.92
C ALA A 745 4.41 9.67 20.88
N GLY A 746 4.32 10.72 20.06
CA GLY A 746 3.46 10.77 18.88
C GLY A 746 4.21 10.51 17.58
N GLY A 747 3.53 10.81 16.46
CA GLY A 747 4.16 10.99 15.15
C GLY A 747 4.86 9.76 14.56
N ALA A 748 5.74 10.01 13.60
CA ALA A 748 6.53 8.97 12.94
C ALA A 748 7.55 8.31 13.88
N GLN A 749 8.07 9.07 14.86
CA GLN A 749 9.04 8.59 15.84
C GLN A 749 8.48 7.44 16.69
N ALA A 750 7.21 7.52 17.12
CA ALA A 750 6.57 6.45 17.89
C ALA A 750 6.30 5.18 17.05
N ILE A 751 5.92 5.34 15.78
CA ILE A 751 5.74 4.20 14.86
C ILE A 751 7.08 3.50 14.62
N SER A 752 8.17 4.26 14.43
CA SER A 752 9.52 3.70 14.29
C SER A 752 9.99 2.96 15.55
N ALA A 753 9.80 3.57 16.73
CA ALA A 753 10.17 2.98 18.02
C ALA A 753 9.45 1.64 18.29
N MET A 754 8.16 1.53 17.95
CA MET A 754 7.45 0.25 18.03
C MET A 754 7.91 -0.76 16.97
N ALA A 755 8.22 -0.30 15.75
CA ALA A 755 8.57 -1.17 14.63
C ALA A 755 9.93 -1.86 14.81
N TRP A 756 10.97 -1.10 15.16
CA TRP A 756 12.32 -1.62 15.40
C TRP A 756 12.50 -2.13 16.83
N GLY A 757 11.81 -1.51 17.80
CA GLY A 757 12.20 -1.53 19.20
C GLY A 757 13.22 -0.43 19.51
N THR A 758 13.39 -0.13 20.80
CA THR A 758 14.44 0.76 21.33
C THR A 758 14.95 0.18 22.66
N GLU A 759 15.81 0.92 23.37
CA GLU A 759 16.31 0.55 24.69
C GLU A 759 15.19 0.37 25.72
N THR A 760 14.09 1.12 25.62
CA THR A 760 12.92 0.97 26.50
C THR A 760 11.61 0.57 25.81
N CYS A 761 11.43 0.81 24.50
CA CYS A 761 10.22 0.42 23.77
C CYS A 761 10.31 -1.03 23.24
N PRO A 762 9.40 -1.94 23.65
CA PRO A 762 9.37 -3.28 23.09
C PRO A 762 9.06 -3.27 21.60
N LYS A 763 9.83 -4.05 20.83
CA LYS A 763 9.55 -4.30 19.42
C LYS A 763 8.20 -5.01 19.23
N VAL A 764 7.45 -4.64 18.20
CA VAL A 764 6.17 -5.28 17.81
C VAL A 764 6.25 -6.01 16.46
N GLU A 765 5.32 -6.95 16.23
CA GLU A 765 5.12 -7.66 14.96
C GLU A 765 4.07 -6.98 14.07
N LYS A 766 3.16 -6.19 14.66
CA LYS A 766 2.13 -5.45 13.93
C LYS A 766 1.77 -4.13 14.62
N ILE A 767 1.66 -3.06 13.84
CA ILE A 767 1.26 -1.72 14.31
C ILE A 767 -0.16 -1.39 13.83
N PHE A 768 -0.96 -0.83 14.72
CA PHE A 768 -2.36 -0.49 14.52
C PHE A 768 -2.62 1.00 14.80
N GLY A 769 -3.74 1.49 14.30
CA GLY A 769 -4.34 2.76 14.72
C GLY A 769 -4.42 3.84 13.64
N PRO A 770 -5.37 4.78 13.77
CA PRO A 770 -5.53 5.90 12.86
C PRO A 770 -4.46 6.97 13.14
N GLY A 771 -4.25 7.89 12.20
CA GLY A 771 -3.38 9.02 12.47
C GLY A 771 -3.30 10.02 11.33
N ASN A 772 -2.59 11.12 11.58
CA ASN A 772 -2.31 12.10 10.54
C ASN A 772 -1.47 11.49 9.41
N GLN A 773 -1.35 12.23 8.31
CA GLN A 773 -0.65 11.79 7.10
C GLN A 773 0.81 11.33 7.34
N TYR A 774 1.51 11.85 8.36
CA TYR A 774 2.88 11.42 8.71
C TYR A 774 2.90 10.07 9.45
N VAL A 775 1.95 9.84 10.36
CA VAL A 775 1.79 8.55 11.07
C VAL A 775 1.44 7.45 10.07
N THR A 776 0.48 7.70 9.19
CA THR A 776 0.07 6.72 8.16
C THR A 776 1.15 6.51 7.10
N ALA A 777 1.94 7.54 6.76
CA ALA A 777 3.13 7.36 5.94
C ALA A 777 4.20 6.49 6.63
N ALA A 778 4.50 6.71 7.93
CA ALA A 778 5.46 5.90 8.68
C ALA A 778 5.03 4.42 8.74
N LYS A 779 3.74 4.16 9.00
CA LYS A 779 3.14 2.82 8.92
C LYS A 779 3.36 2.20 7.54
N MET A 780 3.11 2.94 6.46
CA MET A 780 3.25 2.46 5.08
C MET A 780 4.70 2.24 4.63
N ILE A 781 5.66 2.96 5.20
CA ILE A 781 7.10 2.75 5.01
C ILE A 781 7.54 1.47 5.73
N LEU A 782 7.27 1.38 7.04
CA LEU A 782 7.86 0.37 7.92
C LEU A 782 7.41 -1.07 7.61
N GLN A 783 6.19 -1.26 7.07
CA GLN A 783 5.75 -2.57 6.56
C GLN A 783 6.58 -3.11 5.38
N ASN A 784 7.39 -2.27 4.73
CA ASN A 784 8.28 -2.62 3.61
C ASN A 784 9.76 -2.62 4.03
N SER A 785 10.06 -2.64 5.33
CA SER A 785 11.41 -2.54 5.88
C SER A 785 11.86 -3.81 6.60
N GLU A 786 13.17 -3.95 6.80
CA GLU A 786 13.79 -5.03 7.59
C GLU A 786 13.37 -5.03 9.08
N ALA A 787 12.50 -4.11 9.51
CA ALA A 787 11.84 -4.18 10.80
C ALA A 787 10.93 -5.41 10.94
N MET A 788 10.59 -6.11 9.85
CA MET A 788 9.73 -7.31 9.87
C MET A 788 8.40 -7.07 10.62
N VAL A 789 7.81 -5.90 10.40
CA VAL A 789 6.56 -5.45 11.03
C VAL A 789 5.46 -5.41 9.97
N SER A 790 4.22 -5.65 10.38
CA SER A 790 3.03 -5.47 9.54
C SER A 790 2.17 -4.31 10.04
N ILE A 791 1.17 -3.88 9.28
CA ILE A 791 0.18 -2.88 9.72
C ILE A 791 -1.25 -3.40 9.55
N ASP A 792 -2.21 -2.76 10.21
CA ASP A 792 -3.64 -2.97 9.98
C ASP A 792 -4.09 -2.46 8.60
N MET A 793 -3.95 -1.15 8.34
CA MET A 793 -4.33 -0.48 7.11
C MET A 793 -3.77 0.96 7.04
N PRO A 794 -3.79 1.61 5.86
CA PRO A 794 -3.70 3.05 5.76
C PRO A 794 -5.01 3.68 6.29
N ALA A 795 -4.91 4.42 7.40
CA ALA A 795 -6.02 5.13 8.04
C ALA A 795 -5.60 6.60 8.23
N GLY A 796 -5.95 7.44 7.25
CA GLY A 796 -5.54 8.84 7.18
C GLY A 796 -6.51 9.79 7.91
N PRO A 797 -6.65 11.05 7.46
CA PRO A 797 -7.76 11.92 7.80
C PRO A 797 -9.10 11.23 7.49
N SER A 798 -10.08 11.51 8.34
CA SER A 798 -11.34 10.77 8.40
C SER A 798 -12.39 11.30 7.41
N GLU A 799 -13.34 10.43 7.06
CA GLU A 799 -14.28 10.64 5.96
C GLU A 799 -15.70 10.15 6.29
N VAL A 800 -16.71 10.90 5.85
CA VAL A 800 -18.11 10.47 5.90
C VAL A 800 -18.83 10.74 4.58
N LEU A 801 -19.64 9.78 4.15
CA LEU A 801 -20.60 9.96 3.07
C LEU A 801 -22.02 9.74 3.62
N VAL A 802 -22.85 10.78 3.55
CA VAL A 802 -24.25 10.75 3.97
C VAL A 802 -25.15 10.64 2.74
N ILE A 803 -25.91 9.56 2.62
CA ILE A 803 -27.01 9.46 1.66
C ILE A 803 -28.30 9.93 2.35
N ALA A 804 -28.97 10.93 1.77
CA ALA A 804 -30.17 11.54 2.32
C ALA A 804 -31.31 11.58 1.28
N ASP A 805 -32.52 11.19 1.70
CA ASP A 805 -33.76 11.38 0.94
C ASP A 805 -34.65 12.47 1.57
N LYS A 806 -35.80 12.75 0.97
CA LYS A 806 -36.77 13.77 1.43
C LYS A 806 -37.37 13.53 2.83
N HIS A 807 -37.08 12.40 3.48
CA HIS A 807 -37.48 12.09 4.85
C HIS A 807 -36.37 12.36 5.86
N ALA A 808 -35.14 12.63 5.42
CA ALA A 808 -34.04 13.07 6.26
C ALA A 808 -34.32 14.46 6.87
N ILE A 809 -33.93 14.65 8.13
CA ILE A 809 -34.07 15.94 8.83
C ILE A 809 -32.84 16.81 8.52
N PRO A 810 -32.99 18.01 7.94
CA PRO A 810 -31.85 18.81 7.49
C PRO A 810 -30.80 19.12 8.57
N SER A 811 -31.24 19.40 9.80
CA SER A 811 -30.35 19.66 10.93
C SER A 811 -29.59 18.43 11.42
N HIS A 812 -30.11 17.21 11.19
CA HIS A 812 -29.40 15.96 11.51
C HIS A 812 -28.31 15.72 10.45
N VAL A 813 -28.66 15.82 9.16
CA VAL A 813 -27.70 15.69 8.05
C VAL A 813 -26.57 16.72 8.17
N ALA A 814 -26.88 17.95 8.57
CA ALA A 814 -25.86 18.97 8.87
C ALA A 814 -24.94 18.57 10.04
N ALA A 815 -25.50 18.03 11.13
CA ALA A 815 -24.73 17.58 12.29
C ALA A 815 -23.82 16.38 11.94
N ASP A 816 -24.35 15.38 11.24
CA ASP A 816 -23.63 14.18 10.77
C ASP A 816 -22.43 14.54 9.85
N LEU A 817 -22.59 15.57 9.00
CA LEU A 817 -21.50 16.08 8.17
C LEU A 817 -20.48 16.89 8.99
N LEU A 818 -20.91 17.60 10.03
CA LEU A 818 -20.03 18.43 10.85
C LEU A 818 -19.21 17.65 11.88
N SER A 819 -19.72 16.55 12.44
CA SER A 819 -18.99 15.72 13.40
C SER A 819 -17.67 15.20 12.81
N GLN A 820 -17.68 14.78 11.54
CA GLN A 820 -16.48 14.35 10.84
C GLN A 820 -15.61 15.53 10.37
N ALA A 821 -16.24 16.65 9.98
CA ALA A 821 -15.52 17.84 9.53
C ALA A 821 -14.68 18.49 10.64
N GLU A 822 -15.10 18.41 11.90
CA GLU A 822 -14.35 19.02 13.02
C GLU A 822 -13.10 18.25 13.45
N HIS A 823 -12.93 16.98 13.04
CA HIS A 823 -11.73 16.20 13.35
C HIS A 823 -10.45 16.93 12.91
N GLY A 824 -10.40 17.42 11.67
CA GLY A 824 -9.32 18.26 11.20
C GLY A 824 -9.52 18.85 9.80
N PRO A 825 -8.68 19.82 9.40
CA PRO A 825 -8.82 20.54 8.12
C PRO A 825 -8.57 19.67 6.86
N ASP A 826 -8.08 18.45 7.05
CA ASP A 826 -7.79 17.46 6.01
C ASP A 826 -8.93 16.42 5.86
N SER A 827 -9.93 16.40 6.75
CA SER A 827 -11.12 15.53 6.66
C SER A 827 -11.98 15.91 5.46
N GLN A 828 -12.58 14.93 4.77
CA GLN A 828 -13.49 15.18 3.64
C GLN A 828 -14.87 14.58 3.90
N VAL A 829 -15.93 15.37 3.66
CA VAL A 829 -17.32 14.93 3.82
C VAL A 829 -18.08 15.01 2.49
N VAL A 830 -19.06 14.12 2.31
CA VAL A 830 -19.82 14.02 1.06
C VAL A 830 -21.30 13.85 1.36
N LEU A 831 -22.14 14.73 0.79
CA LEU A 831 -23.59 14.58 0.84
C LEU A 831 -24.10 14.04 -0.50
N VAL A 832 -24.83 12.92 -0.48
CA VAL A 832 -25.51 12.37 -1.67
C VAL A 832 -27.03 12.51 -1.49
N ILE A 833 -27.62 13.41 -2.26
CA ILE A 833 -29.06 13.62 -2.33
C ILE A 833 -29.67 12.57 -3.26
N ALA A 834 -30.55 11.72 -2.72
CA ALA A 834 -31.18 10.63 -3.45
C ALA A 834 -32.63 10.98 -3.86
N GLY A 835 -32.81 11.35 -5.12
CA GLY A 835 -34.11 11.67 -5.72
C GLY A 835 -34.70 13.03 -5.30
N ASP A 836 -35.99 13.21 -5.57
CA ASP A 836 -36.67 14.50 -5.44
C ASP A 836 -37.17 14.80 -4.01
N GLY A 837 -37.15 16.08 -3.64
CA GLY A 837 -37.83 16.61 -2.45
C GLY A 837 -36.95 16.91 -1.25
N VAL A 838 -35.63 16.69 -1.33
CA VAL A 838 -34.68 17.18 -0.33
C VAL A 838 -34.56 18.71 -0.43
N ASN A 839 -34.69 19.41 0.69
CA ASN A 839 -34.47 20.85 0.77
C ASN A 839 -32.98 21.13 1.08
N LEU A 840 -32.14 21.23 0.05
CA LEU A 840 -30.72 21.50 0.22
C LEU A 840 -30.47 22.83 0.96
N ASN A 841 -31.22 23.90 0.64
CA ASN A 841 -31.05 25.20 1.29
C ASN A 841 -31.15 25.10 2.81
N ALA A 842 -32.07 24.29 3.34
CA ALA A 842 -32.21 24.06 4.79
C ALA A 842 -31.05 23.24 5.39
N ILE A 843 -30.38 22.40 4.59
CA ILE A 843 -29.16 21.69 5.01
C ILE A 843 -27.98 22.67 5.02
N GLU A 844 -27.85 23.53 4.01
CA GLU A 844 -26.78 24.56 3.92
C GLU A 844 -26.93 25.65 5.00
N GLU A 845 -28.16 26.07 5.29
CA GLU A 845 -28.48 26.96 6.41
C GLU A 845 -28.10 26.35 7.76
N GLU A 846 -28.44 25.08 8.01
CA GLU A 846 -28.06 24.38 9.24
C GLU A 846 -26.56 24.08 9.33
N LEU A 847 -25.91 23.66 8.23
CA LEU A 847 -24.46 23.46 8.16
C LEU A 847 -23.72 24.73 8.58
N LYS A 848 -24.10 25.88 8.01
CA LYS A 848 -23.52 27.16 8.37
C LYS A 848 -23.80 27.52 9.83
N LYS A 849 -25.08 27.52 10.24
CA LYS A 849 -25.54 27.89 11.58
C LYS A 849 -24.88 27.05 12.68
N GLN A 850 -24.67 25.75 12.44
CA GLN A 850 -24.02 24.86 13.39
C GLN A 850 -22.49 25.05 13.35
N CYS A 851 -21.85 25.12 12.18
CA CYS A 851 -20.41 25.36 12.04
C CYS A 851 -19.96 26.68 12.69
N ASP A 852 -20.71 27.78 12.48
CA ASP A 852 -20.49 29.10 13.10
C ASP A 852 -20.57 29.05 14.66
N SER A 853 -21.09 27.96 15.24
CA SER A 853 -21.22 27.75 16.69
C SER A 853 -20.25 26.71 17.27
N LEU A 854 -19.50 25.97 16.45
CA LEU A 854 -18.58 24.93 16.91
C LEU A 854 -17.26 25.51 17.43
N PRO A 855 -16.73 25.05 18.58
CA PRO A 855 -15.39 25.42 19.04
C PRO A 855 -14.26 25.08 18.06
N ARG A 856 -14.49 24.13 17.14
CA ARG A 856 -13.58 23.72 16.06
C ARG A 856 -14.05 24.17 14.67
N GLY A 857 -14.94 25.18 14.60
CA GLY A 857 -15.55 25.67 13.36
C GLY A 857 -14.56 26.06 12.25
N GLU A 858 -13.36 26.54 12.59
CA GLU A 858 -12.31 26.81 11.59
C GLU A 858 -11.80 25.54 10.87
N PHE A 859 -11.70 24.41 11.60
CA PHE A 859 -11.31 23.12 11.00
C PHE A 859 -12.45 22.56 10.15
N ALA A 860 -13.67 22.57 10.69
CA ALA A 860 -14.87 22.14 9.97
C ALA A 860 -15.10 22.97 8.69
N SER A 861 -15.01 24.30 8.74
CA SER A 861 -15.12 25.16 7.56
C SER A 861 -14.00 24.93 6.54
N LYS A 862 -12.80 24.50 6.97
CA LYS A 862 -11.71 24.16 6.04
C LYS A 862 -11.93 22.78 5.39
N ALA A 863 -12.39 21.78 6.14
CA ALA A 863 -12.85 20.50 5.60
C ALA A 863 -14.00 20.69 4.59
N LEU A 864 -14.98 21.53 4.90
CA LEU A 864 -16.10 21.84 4.01
C LEU A 864 -15.65 22.47 2.66
N SER A 865 -14.53 23.21 2.63
CA SER A 865 -14.04 23.89 1.41
C SER A 865 -13.63 22.94 0.26
N HIS A 866 -13.33 21.67 0.58
CA HIS A 866 -12.99 20.61 -0.38
C HIS A 866 -13.92 19.39 -0.26
N SER A 867 -15.00 19.55 0.48
CA SER A 867 -16.17 18.65 0.57
C SER A 867 -17.23 19.03 -0.48
N PHE A 868 -18.17 18.12 -0.77
CA PHE A 868 -19.09 18.31 -1.89
C PHE A 868 -20.44 17.59 -1.75
N ILE A 869 -21.41 18.05 -2.55
CA ILE A 869 -22.79 17.56 -2.63
C ILE A 869 -22.99 16.92 -4.00
N VAL A 870 -23.66 15.78 -4.04
CA VAL A 870 -23.95 15.01 -5.26
C VAL A 870 -25.45 14.74 -5.35
N TYR A 871 -26.09 15.22 -6.41
CA TYR A 871 -27.46 14.85 -6.76
C TYR A 871 -27.45 13.56 -7.60
N ALA A 872 -28.05 12.50 -7.04
CA ALA A 872 -28.37 11.26 -7.71
C ALA A 872 -29.89 11.17 -7.95
N ARG A 873 -30.31 10.63 -9.10
CA ARG A 873 -31.73 10.57 -9.48
C ARG A 873 -32.57 9.63 -8.62
N ASP A 874 -31.94 8.61 -8.03
CA ASP A 874 -32.55 7.55 -7.24
C ASP A 874 -31.53 6.92 -6.27
N MET A 875 -32.01 6.09 -5.33
CA MET A 875 -31.17 5.41 -4.34
C MET A 875 -30.15 4.43 -4.93
N LEU A 876 -30.42 3.83 -6.09
CA LEU A 876 -29.50 2.89 -6.73
C LEU A 876 -28.32 3.64 -7.36
N GLU A 877 -28.58 4.79 -7.98
CA GLU A 877 -27.53 5.70 -8.47
C GLU A 877 -26.72 6.30 -7.30
N ALA A 878 -27.38 6.64 -6.19
CA ALA A 878 -26.72 7.12 -4.97
C ALA A 878 -25.75 6.09 -4.36
N ILE A 879 -26.20 4.84 -4.14
CA ILE A 879 -25.33 3.80 -3.58
C ILE A 879 -24.26 3.34 -4.59
N THR A 880 -24.54 3.39 -5.89
CA THR A 880 -23.51 3.16 -6.93
C THR A 880 -22.39 4.20 -6.86
N PHE A 881 -22.73 5.48 -6.64
CA PHE A 881 -21.72 6.52 -6.42
C PHE A 881 -20.96 6.31 -5.10
N SER A 882 -21.66 5.95 -4.00
CA SER A 882 -21.01 5.63 -2.73
C SER A 882 -20.01 4.48 -2.88
N ASN A 883 -20.38 3.39 -3.55
CA ASN A 883 -19.49 2.25 -3.82
C ASN A 883 -18.28 2.63 -4.68
N LEU A 884 -18.42 3.61 -5.60
CA LEU A 884 -17.29 4.13 -6.38
C LEU A 884 -16.36 5.00 -5.52
N TYR A 885 -16.92 5.87 -4.67
CA TYR A 885 -16.18 6.71 -3.73
C TYR A 885 -15.44 5.83 -2.70
N ALA A 886 -16.12 4.81 -2.18
CA ALA A 886 -15.71 3.92 -1.10
C ALA A 886 -15.33 4.71 0.17
N PRO A 887 -16.31 5.23 0.94
CA PRO A 887 -16.05 6.02 2.13
C PRO A 887 -15.53 5.18 3.30
N GLU A 888 -14.91 5.85 4.27
CA GLU A 888 -14.65 5.29 5.59
C GLU A 888 -15.99 5.01 6.31
N HIS A 889 -16.82 6.04 6.50
CA HIS A 889 -18.13 5.95 7.13
C HIS A 889 -19.27 6.22 6.12
N LEU A 890 -20.30 5.38 6.11
CA LEU A 890 -21.48 5.50 5.25
C LEU A 890 -22.76 5.62 6.07
N ILE A 891 -23.36 6.81 6.11
CA ILE A 891 -24.66 7.05 6.76
C ILE A 891 -25.77 7.00 5.71
N ILE A 892 -26.78 6.14 5.91
CA ILE A 892 -27.93 6.00 5.03
C ILE A 892 -29.17 6.52 5.77
N ASN A 893 -29.35 7.84 5.73
CA ASN A 893 -30.44 8.57 6.37
C ASN A 893 -31.60 8.72 5.37
N VAL A 894 -32.22 7.59 5.01
CA VAL A 894 -33.29 7.49 4.01
C VAL A 894 -34.41 6.59 4.50
N LYS A 895 -35.58 6.64 3.86
CA LYS A 895 -36.68 5.74 4.21
C LYS A 895 -36.34 4.28 3.89
N ASP A 896 -36.62 3.39 4.84
CA ASP A 896 -36.40 1.94 4.77
C ASP A 896 -34.93 1.58 4.47
N ALA A 897 -33.98 2.30 5.08
CA ALA A 897 -32.53 2.22 4.85
C ALA A 897 -31.96 0.79 4.84
N GLU A 898 -32.48 -0.10 5.70
CA GLU A 898 -32.04 -1.49 5.85
C GLU A 898 -32.27 -2.31 4.57
N LYS A 899 -33.19 -1.91 3.70
CA LYS A 899 -33.44 -2.59 2.41
C LYS A 899 -32.33 -2.33 1.39
N TRP A 900 -31.45 -1.37 1.64
CA TRP A 900 -30.34 -1.02 0.76
C TRP A 900 -29.00 -1.66 1.17
N GLU A 901 -28.94 -2.35 2.32
CA GLU A 901 -27.73 -3.00 2.84
C GLU A 901 -27.09 -3.95 1.80
N SER A 902 -27.89 -4.73 1.08
CA SER A 902 -27.41 -5.67 0.06
C SER A 902 -26.92 -5.02 -1.25
N PHE A 903 -26.87 -3.69 -1.32
CA PHE A 903 -26.27 -2.92 -2.43
C PHE A 903 -24.99 -2.20 -2.02
N ILE A 904 -24.54 -2.35 -0.76
CA ILE A 904 -23.30 -1.77 -0.26
C ILE A 904 -22.16 -2.74 -0.57
N GLU A 905 -21.26 -2.31 -1.45
CA GLU A 905 -20.08 -3.09 -1.87
C GLU A 905 -18.81 -2.59 -1.17
N ASN A 906 -18.67 -1.26 -0.98
CA ASN A 906 -17.47 -0.64 -0.42
C ASN A 906 -17.83 0.46 0.60
N ALA A 907 -17.69 0.16 1.89
CA ALA A 907 -17.71 1.12 3.01
C ALA A 907 -16.92 0.52 4.19
N GLY A 908 -16.26 1.34 5.01
CA GLY A 908 -15.56 0.87 6.22
C GLY A 908 -16.52 0.49 7.36
N SER A 909 -17.51 1.35 7.62
CA SER A 909 -18.64 1.10 8.52
C SER A 909 -19.92 1.76 7.99
N VAL A 910 -21.08 1.22 8.36
CA VAL A 910 -22.40 1.61 7.84
C VAL A 910 -23.36 1.94 8.98
N PHE A 911 -24.07 3.05 8.84
CA PHE A 911 -25.05 3.55 9.80
C PHE A 911 -26.41 3.68 9.09
N LEU A 912 -27.45 3.06 9.66
CA LEU A 912 -28.75 2.93 9.00
C LEU A 912 -29.83 3.73 9.76
N GLY A 913 -30.53 4.61 9.03
CA GLY A 913 -31.68 5.34 9.53
C GLY A 913 -31.37 6.60 10.38
N PRO A 914 -32.41 7.40 10.72
CA PRO A 914 -32.27 8.77 11.24
C PRO A 914 -31.86 8.90 12.72
N TRP A 915 -31.59 7.78 13.39
CA TRP A 915 -31.24 7.70 14.82
C TRP A 915 -29.84 7.13 15.07
N THR A 916 -29.06 6.98 13.99
CA THR A 916 -27.78 6.27 13.99
C THR A 916 -26.68 7.19 13.47
N PRO A 917 -26.31 8.27 14.20
CA PRO A 917 -25.23 9.17 13.80
C PRO A 917 -23.87 8.47 13.92
N GLU A 918 -22.86 8.94 13.19
CA GLU A 918 -21.51 8.34 13.21
C GLU A 918 -20.96 8.18 14.64
N SER A 919 -21.22 9.20 15.49
CA SER A 919 -20.78 9.27 16.88
C SER A 919 -21.19 8.08 17.75
N VAL A 920 -22.28 7.36 17.46
CA VAL A 920 -22.53 6.13 18.24
C VAL A 920 -21.53 5.03 17.90
N GLY A 921 -21.04 4.96 16.65
CA GLY A 921 -19.96 4.07 16.23
C GLY A 921 -18.59 4.48 16.75
N ASP A 922 -18.30 5.77 16.76
CA ASP A 922 -17.02 6.31 17.25
C ASP A 922 -16.75 5.98 18.73
N TYR A 923 -17.81 5.98 19.54
CA TYR A 923 -17.70 5.89 20.99
C TYR A 923 -18.20 4.58 21.60
N ALA A 924 -19.39 4.07 21.26
CA ALA A 924 -20.08 3.14 22.17
C ALA A 924 -21.03 2.07 21.58
N SER A 925 -21.27 1.98 20.26
CA SER A 925 -22.16 0.96 19.67
C SER A 925 -21.58 -0.45 19.79
N GLY A 926 -20.24 -0.55 19.76
CA GLY A 926 -19.47 -1.79 19.74
C GLY A 926 -18.73 -2.03 18.42
N THR A 927 -19.10 -1.35 17.32
CA THR A 927 -18.32 -1.34 16.07
C THR A 927 -16.95 -0.70 16.28
N ASN A 928 -16.00 -0.98 15.38
CA ASN A 928 -14.66 -0.40 15.46
C ASN A 928 -14.55 0.85 14.55
N HIS A 929 -14.07 1.98 15.09
CA HIS A 929 -13.86 3.21 14.30
C HIS A 929 -12.50 3.26 13.59
N VAL A 930 -11.60 2.28 13.79
CA VAL A 930 -10.30 2.27 13.08
C VAL A 930 -10.51 1.65 11.71
N LEU A 931 -10.78 2.52 10.73
CA LEU A 931 -11.32 2.18 9.42
C LEU A 931 -10.40 2.65 8.26
N PRO A 932 -10.59 2.09 7.05
CA PRO A 932 -9.73 2.38 5.90
C PRO A 932 -10.21 3.57 5.06
N THR A 933 -9.54 4.72 5.20
CA THR A 933 -9.85 5.96 4.48
C THR A 933 -9.29 5.97 3.04
N TYR A 934 -9.37 7.10 2.32
CA TYR A 934 -8.85 7.30 0.96
C TYR A 934 -9.41 6.35 -0.12
N GLY A 935 -10.50 5.63 0.18
CA GLY A 935 -11.02 4.55 -0.67
C GLY A 935 -10.26 3.22 -0.55
N TYR A 936 -9.52 2.99 0.53
CA TYR A 936 -8.99 1.66 0.89
C TYR A 936 -10.10 0.70 1.38
N ALA A 937 -11.29 1.19 1.71
CA ALA A 937 -12.51 0.40 1.93
C ALA A 937 -12.94 -0.49 0.74
N ARG A 938 -12.25 -0.42 -0.42
CA ARG A 938 -12.41 -1.34 -1.56
C ARG A 938 -11.66 -2.68 -1.40
N MET A 939 -10.77 -2.81 -0.41
CA MET A 939 -9.99 -4.03 -0.20
C MET A 939 -9.57 -4.27 1.26
N TYR A 940 -9.68 -3.28 2.14
CA TYR A 940 -9.52 -3.42 3.59
C TYR A 940 -10.91 -3.37 4.26
N GLY A 941 -11.09 -4.17 5.31
CA GLY A 941 -12.13 -3.94 6.31
C GLY A 941 -11.55 -3.20 7.52
N GLY A 942 -12.43 -2.73 8.40
CA GLY A 942 -12.04 -2.12 9.69
C GLY A 942 -11.26 -3.06 10.61
N VAL A 943 -10.67 -2.50 11.67
CA VAL A 943 -10.02 -3.30 12.73
C VAL A 943 -11.06 -4.22 13.38
N SER A 944 -10.68 -5.49 13.53
CA SER A 944 -11.52 -6.58 14.03
C SER A 944 -10.69 -7.52 14.91
N LEU A 945 -11.32 -8.52 15.51
CA LEU A 945 -10.60 -9.57 16.22
C LEU A 945 -9.59 -10.30 15.32
N ASP A 946 -9.97 -10.59 14.07
CA ASP A 946 -9.11 -11.28 13.10
C ASP A 946 -7.87 -10.44 12.74
N SER A 947 -7.94 -9.11 12.86
CA SER A 947 -6.79 -8.21 12.62
C SER A 947 -5.61 -8.47 13.57
N PHE A 948 -5.85 -9.08 14.74
CA PHE A 948 -4.86 -9.47 15.77
C PHE A 948 -4.48 -10.97 15.74
N LEU A 949 -4.99 -11.73 14.77
CA LEU A 949 -4.83 -13.19 14.69
C LEU A 949 -4.02 -13.64 13.47
N LYS A 950 -3.33 -14.77 13.65
CA LYS A 950 -2.66 -15.58 12.64
C LYS A 950 -3.41 -16.91 12.54
N TYR A 951 -3.83 -17.29 11.33
CA TYR A 951 -4.60 -18.52 11.08
C TYR A 951 -3.73 -19.63 10.50
N ILE A 952 -3.26 -20.52 11.36
CA ILE A 952 -2.35 -21.62 10.99
C ILE A 952 -3.18 -22.79 10.44
N THR A 953 -2.81 -23.32 9.28
CA THR A 953 -3.34 -24.58 8.75
C THR A 953 -2.62 -25.77 9.40
N VAL A 954 -3.39 -26.79 9.78
CA VAL A 954 -2.88 -28.03 10.36
C VAL A 954 -3.51 -29.20 9.61
N GLN A 955 -2.67 -30.09 9.08
CA GLN A 955 -3.08 -31.30 8.39
C GLN A 955 -2.48 -32.53 9.07
N SER A 956 -3.26 -33.60 9.18
CA SER A 956 -2.83 -34.90 9.69
C SER A 956 -3.38 -36.01 8.79
N LEU A 957 -2.52 -36.93 8.40
CA LEU A 957 -2.88 -38.05 7.52
C LEU A 957 -2.65 -39.37 8.25
N THR A 958 -3.66 -40.23 8.22
CA THR A 958 -3.50 -41.65 8.56
C THR A 958 -2.86 -42.40 7.39
N GLU A 959 -2.39 -43.63 7.60
CA GLU A 959 -1.94 -44.48 6.50
C GLU A 959 -3.02 -44.70 5.42
N GLU A 960 -4.30 -44.78 5.81
CA GLU A 960 -5.42 -44.89 4.86
C GLU A 960 -5.56 -43.61 4.02
N GLY A 961 -5.43 -42.44 4.65
CA GLY A 961 -5.44 -41.16 3.95
C GLY A 961 -4.25 -41.01 3.00
N LEU A 962 -3.06 -41.40 3.42
CA LEU A 962 -1.85 -41.35 2.59
C LEU A 962 -1.91 -42.36 1.44
N ARG A 963 -2.42 -43.59 1.66
CA ARG A 963 -2.66 -44.57 0.59
C ARG A 963 -3.67 -44.08 -0.46
N LYS A 964 -4.64 -43.25 -0.07
CA LYS A 964 -5.63 -42.65 -0.98
C LYS A 964 -5.12 -41.41 -1.71
N LEU A 965 -4.51 -40.47 -0.99
CA LEU A 965 -4.10 -39.17 -1.56
C LEU A 965 -2.70 -39.22 -2.19
N GLY A 966 -1.82 -40.06 -1.67
CA GLY A 966 -0.41 -40.14 -2.06
C GLY A 966 -0.18 -40.38 -3.55
N PRO A 967 -0.87 -41.32 -4.23
CA PRO A 967 -0.72 -41.53 -5.67
C PRO A 967 -0.98 -40.26 -6.49
N TYR A 968 -2.02 -39.49 -6.16
CA TYR A 968 -2.32 -38.23 -6.85
C TYR A 968 -1.23 -37.18 -6.62
N VAL A 969 -0.73 -37.05 -5.39
CA VAL A 969 0.38 -36.12 -5.07
C VAL A 969 1.67 -36.53 -5.79
N ALA A 970 1.94 -37.84 -5.92
CA ALA A 970 3.07 -38.34 -6.68
C ALA A 970 2.96 -37.96 -8.17
N THR A 971 1.80 -38.16 -8.80
CA THR A 971 1.57 -37.78 -10.22
C THR A 971 1.61 -36.27 -10.45
N MET A 972 1.07 -35.45 -9.53
CA MET A 972 1.21 -33.98 -9.64
C MET A 972 2.68 -33.55 -9.54
N ALA A 973 3.43 -34.10 -8.59
CA ALA A 973 4.86 -33.84 -8.46
C ALA A 973 5.69 -34.37 -9.65
N GLU A 974 5.23 -35.40 -10.38
CA GLU A 974 5.84 -35.82 -11.66
C GLU A 974 5.61 -34.78 -12.76
N VAL A 975 4.39 -34.26 -12.89
CA VAL A 975 4.03 -33.22 -13.88
C VAL A 975 4.78 -31.90 -13.62
N GLU A 976 4.99 -31.55 -12.35
CA GLU A 976 5.75 -30.36 -11.94
C GLU A 976 7.28 -30.58 -11.92
N GLY A 977 7.76 -31.80 -12.19
CA GLY A 977 9.19 -32.15 -12.13
C GLY A 977 9.79 -32.24 -10.73
N LEU A 978 8.95 -32.16 -9.68
CA LEU A 978 9.31 -32.12 -8.27
C LEU A 978 9.59 -33.52 -7.68
N GLU A 979 10.53 -34.27 -8.26
CA GLU A 979 10.88 -35.65 -7.88
C GLU A 979 11.17 -35.82 -6.37
N ALA A 980 11.70 -34.80 -5.67
CA ALA A 980 11.89 -34.83 -4.22
C ALA A 980 10.55 -34.90 -3.44
N HIS A 981 9.53 -34.15 -3.87
CA HIS A 981 8.19 -34.17 -3.27
C HIS A 981 7.51 -35.53 -3.50
N LYS A 982 7.63 -36.07 -4.72
CA LYS A 982 7.19 -37.44 -5.04
C LYS A 982 7.89 -38.50 -4.17
N ARG A 983 9.20 -38.39 -3.93
CA ARG A 983 9.96 -39.31 -3.05
C ARG A 983 9.47 -39.27 -1.60
N ALA A 984 9.16 -38.08 -1.08
CA ALA A 984 8.63 -37.93 0.28
C ALA A 984 7.31 -38.71 0.48
N VAL A 985 6.48 -38.84 -0.55
CA VAL A 985 5.26 -39.67 -0.53
C VAL A 985 5.57 -41.14 -0.78
N THR A 986 6.24 -41.46 -1.90
CA THR A 986 6.43 -42.85 -2.36
C THR A 986 7.28 -43.70 -1.43
N LEU A 987 8.23 -43.13 -0.68
CA LEU A 987 8.98 -43.87 0.35
C LEU A 987 8.08 -44.28 1.54
N ARG A 988 7.10 -43.44 1.91
CA ARG A 988 6.14 -43.75 2.98
C ARG A 988 5.12 -44.81 2.54
N LEU A 989 4.72 -44.81 1.26
CA LEU A 989 3.89 -45.88 0.70
C LEU A 989 4.63 -47.23 0.70
N LYS A 990 5.91 -47.25 0.29
CA LYS A 990 6.75 -48.46 0.33
C LYS A 990 6.94 -49.05 1.72
N ASP A 991 7.07 -48.22 2.76
CA ASP A 991 7.10 -48.69 4.16
C ASP A 991 5.78 -49.36 4.57
N ILE A 992 4.65 -48.74 4.24
CA ILE A 992 3.31 -49.28 4.49
C ILE A 992 3.12 -50.63 3.77
N GLU A 993 3.57 -50.74 2.51
CA GLU A 993 3.54 -51.97 1.70
C GLU A 993 4.43 -53.08 2.32
N ALA A 994 5.68 -52.77 2.66
CA ALA A 994 6.60 -53.72 3.28
C ALA A 994 6.08 -54.28 4.62
N ARG A 995 5.41 -53.44 5.43
CA ARG A 995 4.76 -53.83 6.68
C ARG A 995 3.48 -54.66 6.51
N GLN A 996 2.93 -54.75 5.29
CA GLN A 996 1.85 -55.69 4.96
C GLN A 996 2.37 -57.04 4.45
N VAL A 997 3.51 -57.07 3.75
CA VAL A 997 4.17 -58.33 3.32
C VAL A 997 4.84 -59.07 4.48
N SER A 998 5.11 -58.37 5.60
CA SER A 998 5.75 -58.91 6.80
C SER A 998 4.76 -59.35 7.90
N ARG A 999 3.50 -59.63 7.55
CA ARG A 999 2.39 -59.99 8.48
C ARG A 999 1.51 -61.08 7.90
#